data_AF-A0A846TEY3-F1
#
_entry.id   AF-A0A846TEY3-F1
#
_cell.length_a   1.000
_cell.length_b   1.000
_cell.length_c   1.000
_cell.angle_alpha   90.00
_cell.angle_beta   90.00
_cell.angle_gamma   90.00
#
_symmetry.space_group_name_H-M   'P 1'
#
loop_
_entity.id
_entity.type
_entity.pdbx_description
1 polymer ?
#
loop_
_entity_poly.entity_id
_entity_poly.type
_entity_poly.pdbx_seq_one_letter_code
_entity_poly.pdbx_strand_id
1 'polypeptide(L)'
;MENRISARDTYKITLDRGWWIITVSGIYIVLFFLWTQLHWGGKDYQTLIGNLAYIPVNFVLVVMWWRTALHPALPLRLRWGCRLLTAGALCNFIASSITWGFIELVLQEQPFPASTHSDDVYSYWFIPSALVLYVVCPLLLLGSILLTEAIKSRAELFKFYLDIGIVLIGIGTPIWYFLIRPILETHPNTPAIVLLLNYPVTTLALLFIVLVILLKDPGPQDHSSLRCLALAMLFNCIADTIFNYLIQKDAYQTGDPVDTLYMVSSLLMMISAQWEYVFASATGPTRQSHQRQNPFRSLPYPAVLVAYSLLLAITFNYWRNPWSEPLGGLIFVAVILVILLMIRQFMVYHENTRLRIKQMKYESEAHFSALVSHSSDLIVITNPQGVIQFISPAAWSLLGYHQNQLEMTSWLTLLHPEDQGQGHLFFQKALQETGTNNVIEWRIQHCNQSWIHVETVASNHLDNPVILGIVLNSRDISERRALEQHLWQQAHYDSLTKLANRALLRDRLEHAVKRAQRHQQPLAVMFLDLDNFKTINDNLGHGAGDQVLIDMAQRLVDCTRTCDTVARLGGDEFAVLIEDIPSFDNIVELAKRMIKTLRIPFALDHKDVLVTASIGIVIDAGEQDIDELLSNADKAMYAAKARGKQCYEFWPNEKQPAMNQNTVHRGLLWSQVPPGLYDLYN
;
A
#
# COMPACT_ATOMS: atom_id res chain seq x y z
N MET A 1 -9.02 -16.76 -0.18
CA MET A 1 -8.74 -17.94 -1.02
C MET A 1 -9.97 -18.22 -1.83
N GLU A 2 -10.07 -17.66 -3.03
CA GLU A 2 -11.00 -18.08 -4.10
C GLU A 2 -10.66 -17.24 -5.33
N ASN A 3 -10.80 -17.82 -6.53
CA ASN A 3 -10.32 -17.34 -7.84
C ASN A 3 -8.85 -17.59 -8.18
N ARG A 4 -8.44 -18.87 -8.09
CA ARG A 4 -7.56 -19.47 -9.10
C ARG A 4 -8.41 -20.32 -10.04
N ILE A 5 -9.17 -19.66 -10.92
CA ILE A 5 -9.66 -20.34 -12.12
C ILE A 5 -8.42 -20.56 -12.98
N SER A 6 -8.06 -21.84 -13.14
CA SER A 6 -6.91 -22.23 -13.91
C SER A 6 -7.10 -21.77 -15.36
N ALA A 7 -6.12 -21.08 -15.92
CA ALA A 7 -6.08 -20.71 -17.33
C ALA A 7 -6.03 -21.93 -18.29
N ARG A 8 -6.17 -23.16 -17.76
CA ARG A 8 -6.26 -24.40 -18.55
C ARG A 8 -7.69 -24.75 -18.96
N ASP A 9 -8.73 -24.21 -18.31
CA ASP A 9 -10.11 -24.69 -18.53
C ASP A 9 -10.89 -23.95 -19.63
N THR A 10 -10.32 -22.91 -20.24
CA THR A 10 -10.87 -22.26 -21.46
C THR A 10 -10.25 -22.78 -22.76
N TYR A 11 -9.34 -23.76 -22.69
CA TYR A 11 -8.77 -24.46 -23.85
C TYR A 11 -9.57 -25.72 -24.17
N LYS A 12 -10.89 -25.59 -24.42
CA LYS A 12 -11.51 -26.54 -25.34
C LYS A 12 -10.92 -26.21 -26.70
N ILE A 13 -9.89 -26.96 -27.08
CA ILE A 13 -9.45 -27.17 -28.46
C ILE A 13 -10.67 -27.73 -29.20
N THR A 14 -11.62 -26.87 -29.55
CA THR A 14 -12.36 -27.08 -30.79
C THR A 14 -11.27 -27.05 -31.84
N LEU A 15 -11.07 -28.20 -32.46
CA LEU A 15 -10.10 -28.46 -33.51
C LEU A 15 -10.35 -27.44 -34.63
N ASP A 16 -9.80 -26.23 -34.51
CA ASP A 16 -9.87 -25.25 -35.57
C ASP A 16 -9.22 -25.91 -36.79
N ARG A 17 -9.98 -25.99 -37.88
CA ARG A 17 -9.56 -26.60 -39.15
C ARG A 17 -8.22 -26.02 -39.62
N GLY A 18 -7.85 -24.82 -39.19
CA GLY A 18 -6.54 -24.22 -39.45
C GLY A 18 -5.34 -25.03 -38.92
N TRP A 19 -5.43 -25.58 -37.70
CA TRP A 19 -4.34 -26.40 -37.15
C TRP A 19 -4.17 -27.73 -37.88
N TRP A 20 -5.26 -28.30 -38.40
CA TRP A 20 -5.18 -29.46 -39.30
C TRP A 20 -4.47 -29.12 -40.60
N ILE A 21 -4.82 -28.00 -41.24
CA ILE A 21 -4.18 -27.55 -42.49
C ILE A 21 -2.68 -27.35 -42.28
N ILE A 22 -2.27 -26.74 -41.17
CA ILE A 22 -0.85 -26.59 -40.80
C ILE A 22 -0.18 -27.95 -40.61
N THR A 23 -0.83 -28.89 -39.91
CA THR A 23 -0.26 -30.24 -39.67
C THR A 23 -0.06 -30.99 -40.98
N VAL A 24 -1.05 -30.95 -41.88
CA VAL A 24 -0.94 -31.56 -43.22
C VAL A 24 0.17 -30.90 -44.04
N SER A 25 0.26 -29.57 -44.01
CA SER A 25 1.34 -28.83 -44.68
C SER A 25 2.72 -29.17 -44.11
N GLY A 26 2.83 -29.36 -42.79
CA GLY A 26 4.06 -29.80 -42.14
C GLY A 26 4.48 -31.21 -42.55
N ILE A 27 3.55 -32.17 -42.58
CA ILE A 27 3.80 -33.54 -43.07
C ILE A 27 4.26 -33.49 -44.53
N TYR A 28 3.59 -32.68 -45.36
CA TYR A 28 3.96 -32.50 -46.76
C TYR A 28 5.38 -31.95 -46.93
N ILE A 29 5.79 -30.96 -46.14
CA ILE A 29 7.15 -30.40 -46.17
C ILE A 29 8.18 -31.44 -45.72
N VAL A 30 7.88 -32.24 -44.69
CA VAL A 30 8.77 -33.34 -44.26
C VAL A 30 8.92 -34.39 -45.35
N LEU A 31 7.83 -34.75 -46.04
CA LEU A 31 7.89 -35.69 -47.17
C LEU A 31 8.71 -35.12 -48.33
N PHE A 32 8.54 -33.83 -48.63
CA PHE A 32 9.36 -33.14 -49.63
C PHE A 32 10.84 -33.14 -49.24
N PHE A 33 11.18 -32.84 -47.98
CA PHE A 33 12.56 -32.90 -47.48
C PHE A 33 13.16 -34.31 -47.59
N LEU A 34 12.41 -35.34 -47.21
CA LEU A 34 12.88 -36.73 -47.37
C LEU A 34 13.09 -37.07 -48.84
N TRP A 35 12.22 -36.58 -49.72
CA TRP A 35 12.37 -36.75 -51.16
C TRP A 35 13.63 -36.06 -51.70
N THR A 36 13.95 -34.84 -51.26
CA THR A 36 15.18 -34.14 -51.69
C THR A 36 16.46 -34.87 -51.24
N GLN A 37 16.45 -35.53 -50.07
CA GLN A 37 17.59 -36.31 -49.57
C GLN A 37 17.75 -37.68 -50.23
N LEU A 38 16.64 -38.33 -50.56
CA LEU A 38 16.64 -39.70 -51.08
C LEU A 38 16.74 -39.76 -52.62
N HIS A 39 16.61 -38.62 -53.30
CA HIS A 39 16.67 -38.48 -54.76
C HIS A 39 15.75 -39.46 -55.52
N TRP A 40 14.58 -39.75 -54.95
CA TRP A 40 13.62 -40.69 -55.52
C TRP A 40 13.06 -40.17 -56.85
N GLY A 41 13.20 -40.97 -57.91
CA GLY A 41 12.80 -40.59 -59.27
C GLY A 41 13.95 -40.12 -60.15
N GLY A 42 15.16 -39.89 -59.61
CA GLY A 42 16.32 -39.46 -60.39
C GLY A 42 16.32 -37.95 -60.70
N LYS A 43 17.44 -37.46 -61.26
CA LYS A 43 17.68 -36.02 -61.50
C LYS A 43 16.72 -35.40 -62.52
N ASP A 44 16.19 -36.20 -63.44
CA ASP A 44 15.34 -35.74 -64.54
C ASP A 44 13.99 -35.17 -64.05
N TYR A 45 13.52 -35.61 -62.88
CA TYR A 45 12.27 -35.14 -62.28
C TYR A 45 12.48 -34.13 -61.14
N GLN A 46 13.74 -33.84 -60.78
CA GLN A 46 14.07 -33.00 -59.63
C GLN A 46 13.51 -31.57 -59.80
N THR A 47 13.80 -30.95 -60.95
CA THR A 47 13.30 -29.61 -61.31
C THR A 47 11.77 -29.57 -61.41
N LEU A 48 11.14 -30.60 -62.00
CA LEU A 48 9.68 -30.66 -62.16
C LEU A 48 8.97 -30.76 -60.80
N ILE A 49 9.38 -31.72 -59.97
CA ILE A 49 8.77 -31.94 -58.66
C ILE A 49 9.08 -30.77 -57.73
N GLY A 50 10.30 -30.23 -57.76
CA GLY A 50 10.71 -29.06 -56.98
C GLY A 50 9.78 -27.87 -57.21
N ASN A 51 9.55 -27.49 -58.47
CA ASN A 51 8.66 -26.39 -58.83
C ASN A 51 7.20 -26.63 -58.44
N LEU A 52 6.66 -27.81 -58.75
CA LEU A 52 5.27 -28.16 -58.42
C LEU A 52 5.05 -28.24 -56.91
N ALA A 53 6.07 -28.61 -56.14
CA ALA A 53 5.94 -28.82 -54.71
C ALA A 53 5.63 -27.55 -53.93
N TYR A 54 6.08 -26.38 -54.40
CA TYR A 54 5.86 -25.09 -53.76
C TYR A 54 4.43 -24.56 -53.89
N ILE A 55 3.73 -24.92 -54.97
CA ILE A 55 2.41 -24.39 -55.30
C ILE A 55 1.38 -24.60 -54.16
N PRO A 56 1.16 -25.82 -53.65
CA PRO A 56 0.17 -26.04 -52.59
C PRO A 56 0.54 -25.31 -51.29
N VAL A 57 1.83 -25.25 -50.92
CA VAL A 57 2.27 -24.58 -49.69
C VAL A 57 2.04 -23.08 -49.76
N ASN A 58 2.47 -22.43 -50.82
CA ASN A 58 2.31 -20.98 -50.97
C ASN A 58 0.83 -20.59 -51.17
N PHE A 59 0.04 -21.42 -51.85
CA PHE A 59 -1.40 -21.22 -51.95
C PHE A 59 -2.08 -21.26 -50.56
N VAL A 60 -1.77 -22.27 -49.75
CA VAL A 60 -2.31 -22.38 -48.39
C VAL A 60 -1.89 -21.19 -47.52
N LEU A 61 -0.65 -20.71 -47.66
CA LEU A 61 -0.16 -19.53 -46.95
C LEU A 61 -1.02 -18.29 -47.23
N VAL A 62 -1.32 -18.04 -48.51
CA VAL A 62 -2.20 -16.93 -48.93
C VAL A 62 -3.58 -17.09 -48.31
N VAL A 63 -4.16 -18.30 -48.37
CA VAL A 63 -5.50 -18.58 -47.81
C VAL A 63 -5.54 -18.37 -46.29
N MET A 64 -4.49 -18.77 -45.55
CA MET A 64 -4.42 -18.59 -44.09
C MET A 64 -4.38 -17.11 -43.70
N TRP A 65 -3.56 -16.30 -44.37
CA TRP A 65 -3.53 -14.85 -44.12
C TRP A 65 -4.81 -14.15 -44.59
N TRP A 66 -5.38 -14.55 -45.73
CA TRP A 66 -6.66 -14.03 -46.21
C TRP A 66 -7.79 -14.30 -45.23
N ARG A 67 -7.90 -15.55 -44.74
CA ARG A 67 -8.86 -15.96 -43.71
C ARG A 67 -8.73 -15.10 -42.46
N THR A 68 -7.50 -14.86 -42.01
CA THR A 68 -7.21 -14.03 -40.83
C THR A 68 -7.62 -12.59 -41.07
N ALA A 69 -7.31 -12.03 -42.25
CA ALA A 69 -7.69 -10.68 -42.65
C ALA A 69 -9.21 -10.43 -42.73
N LEU A 70 -10.02 -11.48 -42.89
CA LEU A 70 -11.47 -11.41 -42.90
C LEU A 70 -12.10 -11.54 -41.51
N HIS A 71 -11.32 -11.75 -40.45
CA HIS A 71 -11.87 -11.97 -39.11
C HIS A 71 -12.58 -10.72 -38.56
N PRO A 72 -13.87 -10.80 -38.20
CA PRO A 72 -14.68 -9.62 -37.85
C PRO A 72 -14.25 -8.96 -36.53
N ALA A 73 -13.70 -9.74 -35.59
CA ALA A 73 -13.25 -9.23 -34.29
C ALA A 73 -11.88 -8.50 -34.34
N LEU A 74 -11.16 -8.54 -35.46
CA LEU A 74 -9.88 -7.84 -35.58
C LEU A 74 -10.09 -6.32 -35.69
N PRO A 75 -9.37 -5.50 -34.89
CA PRO A 75 -9.32 -4.05 -35.04
C PRO A 75 -8.89 -3.62 -36.46
N LEU A 76 -9.33 -2.44 -36.89
CA LEU A 76 -9.10 -1.95 -38.27
C LEU A 76 -7.61 -1.96 -38.67
N ARG A 77 -6.73 -1.49 -37.78
CA ARG A 77 -5.27 -1.44 -38.00
C ARG A 77 -4.69 -2.84 -38.25
N LEU A 78 -5.04 -3.78 -37.37
CA LEU A 78 -4.64 -5.19 -37.40
C LEU A 78 -5.14 -5.89 -38.67
N ARG A 79 -6.38 -5.60 -39.06
CA ARG A 79 -7.00 -6.12 -40.28
C ARG A 79 -6.25 -5.66 -41.52
N TRP A 80 -5.88 -4.38 -41.59
CA TRP A 80 -5.02 -3.87 -42.67
C TRP A 80 -3.63 -4.51 -42.66
N GLY A 81 -3.04 -4.75 -41.49
CA GLY A 81 -1.80 -5.51 -41.37
C GLY A 81 -1.90 -6.90 -42.01
N CYS A 82 -2.94 -7.67 -41.67
CA CYS A 82 -3.19 -8.99 -42.24
C CYS A 82 -3.45 -8.94 -43.76
N ARG A 83 -4.14 -7.90 -44.26
CA ARG A 83 -4.35 -7.71 -45.72
C ARG A 83 -3.05 -7.47 -46.46
N LEU A 84 -2.15 -6.65 -45.91
CA LEU A 84 -0.84 -6.40 -46.50
C LEU A 84 0.04 -7.66 -46.49
N LEU A 85 0.01 -8.45 -45.41
CA LEU A 85 0.68 -9.75 -45.37
C LEU A 85 0.09 -10.74 -46.38
N THR A 86 -1.23 -10.72 -46.58
CA THR A 86 -1.88 -11.54 -47.61
C THR A 86 -1.46 -11.12 -49.02
N ALA A 87 -1.43 -9.81 -49.29
CA ALA A 87 -0.95 -9.27 -50.56
C ALA A 87 0.52 -9.63 -50.79
N GLY A 88 1.37 -9.51 -49.75
CA GLY A 88 2.77 -9.93 -49.81
C GLY A 88 2.93 -11.41 -50.10
N ALA A 89 2.17 -12.28 -49.42
CA ALA A 89 2.17 -13.72 -49.67
C ALA A 89 1.68 -14.07 -51.09
N LEU A 90 0.69 -13.35 -51.62
CA LEU A 90 0.18 -13.54 -52.98
C LEU A 90 1.21 -13.11 -54.02
N CYS A 91 1.82 -11.95 -53.84
CA CYS A 91 2.92 -11.47 -54.69
C CYS A 91 4.11 -12.45 -54.66
N ASN A 92 4.46 -12.97 -53.48
CA ASN A 92 5.49 -13.98 -53.35
C ASN A 92 5.12 -15.27 -54.08
N PHE A 93 3.88 -15.76 -53.93
CA PHE A 93 3.40 -16.94 -54.65
C PHE A 93 3.51 -16.77 -56.19
N ILE A 94 3.15 -15.59 -56.70
CA ILE A 94 3.30 -15.27 -58.12
C ILE A 94 4.78 -15.28 -58.52
N ALA A 95 5.66 -14.59 -57.79
CA ALA A 95 7.10 -14.56 -58.11
C ALA A 95 7.77 -15.94 -58.01
N SER A 96 7.63 -16.62 -56.86
CA SER A 96 8.44 -17.78 -56.51
C SER A 96 7.87 -19.11 -57.01
N SER A 97 6.57 -19.21 -57.29
CA SER A 97 5.95 -20.47 -57.73
C SER A 97 5.43 -20.42 -59.15
N ILE A 98 4.84 -19.30 -59.57
CA ILE A 98 4.28 -19.18 -60.93
C ILE A 98 5.35 -18.71 -61.91
N THR A 99 5.96 -17.56 -61.66
CA THR A 99 6.96 -16.97 -62.57
C THR A 99 8.22 -17.82 -62.62
N TRP A 100 8.77 -18.21 -61.46
CA TRP A 100 9.94 -19.10 -61.41
C TRP A 100 9.69 -20.43 -62.14
N GLY A 101 8.58 -21.11 -61.82
CA GLY A 101 8.23 -22.38 -62.46
C GLY A 101 7.92 -22.25 -63.95
N PHE A 102 7.34 -21.14 -64.40
CA PHE A 102 7.12 -20.88 -65.82
C PHE A 102 8.45 -20.72 -66.57
N ILE A 103 9.40 -19.97 -66.01
CA ILE A 103 10.71 -19.80 -66.64
C ILE A 103 11.46 -21.15 -66.70
N GLU A 104 11.51 -21.88 -65.59
CA GLU A 104 12.29 -23.12 -65.54
C GLU A 104 11.65 -24.29 -66.32
N LEU A 105 10.31 -24.44 -66.28
CA LEU A 105 9.62 -25.58 -66.90
C LEU A 105 9.17 -25.31 -68.34
N VAL A 106 8.74 -24.08 -68.66
CA VAL A 106 8.18 -23.74 -69.98
C VAL A 106 9.23 -23.12 -70.88
N LEU A 107 10.00 -22.14 -70.37
CA LEU A 107 11.08 -21.53 -71.14
C LEU A 107 12.35 -22.42 -71.14
N GLN A 108 12.42 -23.41 -70.25
CA GLN A 108 13.57 -24.32 -70.10
C GLN A 108 14.90 -23.59 -69.86
N GLU A 109 14.82 -22.39 -69.29
CA GLU A 109 15.99 -21.62 -68.91
C GLU A 109 16.30 -21.88 -67.44
N GLN A 110 17.53 -22.30 -67.16
CA GLN A 110 18.06 -22.38 -65.80
C GLN A 110 18.60 -20.99 -65.40
N PRO A 111 18.26 -20.48 -64.21
CA PRO A 111 18.69 -19.15 -63.78
C PRO A 111 20.20 -19.06 -63.63
N PHE A 112 20.84 -20.13 -63.13
CA PHE A 112 22.27 -20.16 -62.87
C PHE A 112 22.88 -21.58 -63.00
N PRO A 113 24.14 -21.69 -63.47
CA PRO A 113 24.89 -20.63 -64.15
C PRO A 113 24.21 -20.26 -65.48
N ALA A 114 24.09 -18.96 -65.75
CA ALA A 114 23.58 -18.48 -67.02
C ALA A 114 24.43 -19.09 -68.15
N SER A 115 23.80 -19.80 -69.08
CA SER A 115 24.49 -20.17 -70.32
C SER A 115 24.99 -18.87 -70.97
N THR A 116 26.28 -18.81 -71.25
CA THR A 116 27.11 -17.66 -71.64
C THR A 116 26.72 -16.91 -72.93
N HIS A 117 25.47 -16.99 -73.40
CA HIS A 117 25.16 -16.66 -74.80
C HIS A 117 24.05 -15.64 -75.08
N SER A 118 23.44 -14.97 -74.11
CA SER A 118 22.57 -13.83 -74.43
C SER A 118 22.40 -12.82 -73.29
N ASP A 119 22.63 -11.54 -73.61
CA ASP A 119 22.34 -10.39 -72.73
C ASP A 119 20.84 -10.27 -72.36
N ASP A 120 19.96 -10.94 -73.11
CA ASP A 120 18.50 -10.95 -72.88
C ASP A 120 18.07 -11.77 -71.65
N VAL A 121 18.85 -12.78 -71.23
CA VAL A 121 18.50 -13.68 -70.11
C VAL A 121 18.39 -12.90 -68.80
N TYR A 122 19.23 -11.89 -68.58
CA TYR A 122 19.18 -11.07 -67.37
C TYR A 122 17.87 -10.27 -67.22
N SER A 123 17.19 -9.95 -68.33
CA SER A 123 15.94 -9.17 -68.32
C SER A 123 14.76 -9.96 -67.76
N TYR A 124 14.68 -11.28 -68.01
CA TYR A 124 13.59 -12.12 -67.52
C TYR A 124 13.75 -12.51 -66.04
N TRP A 125 14.99 -12.73 -65.59
CA TRP A 125 15.29 -13.09 -64.18
C TRP A 125 15.28 -11.91 -63.21
N PHE A 126 15.49 -10.68 -63.72
CA PHE A 126 15.33 -9.48 -62.92
C PHE A 126 13.90 -9.35 -62.38
N ILE A 127 12.88 -9.73 -63.15
CA ILE A 127 11.46 -9.50 -62.80
C ILE A 127 11.04 -10.22 -61.50
N PRO A 128 11.21 -11.55 -61.33
CA PRO A 128 10.78 -12.24 -60.11
C PRO A 128 11.61 -11.84 -58.87
N SER A 129 12.93 -11.67 -59.00
CA SER A 129 13.79 -11.24 -57.87
C SER A 129 13.52 -9.79 -57.45
N ALA A 130 13.31 -8.89 -58.41
CA ALA A 130 12.90 -7.51 -58.16
C ALA A 130 11.51 -7.45 -57.53
N LEU A 131 10.57 -8.32 -57.91
CA LEU A 131 9.25 -8.36 -57.31
C LEU A 131 9.31 -8.73 -55.82
N VAL A 132 10.18 -9.66 -55.44
CA VAL A 132 10.39 -10.02 -54.02
C VAL A 132 10.97 -8.83 -53.24
N LEU A 133 12.02 -8.20 -53.74
CA LEU A 133 12.68 -7.10 -53.04
C LEU A 133 11.82 -5.82 -52.99
N TYR A 134 11.26 -5.40 -54.12
CA TYR A 134 10.59 -4.10 -54.26
C TYR A 134 9.08 -4.13 -53.99
N VAL A 135 8.45 -5.30 -53.94
CA VAL A 135 7.01 -5.43 -53.66
C VAL A 135 6.76 -6.28 -52.42
N VAL A 136 7.27 -7.50 -52.35
CA VAL A 136 7.00 -8.41 -51.22
C VAL A 136 7.57 -7.86 -49.91
N CYS A 137 8.85 -7.45 -49.89
CA CYS A 137 9.47 -6.94 -48.66
C CYS A 137 8.77 -5.69 -48.09
N PRO A 138 8.43 -4.65 -48.88
CA PRO A 138 7.64 -3.52 -48.40
C PRO A 138 6.26 -3.91 -47.85
N LEU A 139 5.56 -4.85 -48.50
CA LEU A 139 4.27 -5.34 -48.03
C LEU A 139 4.40 -6.09 -46.70
N LEU A 140 5.41 -6.95 -46.57
CA LEU A 140 5.72 -7.66 -45.33
C LEU A 140 6.11 -6.69 -44.19
N LEU A 141 6.91 -5.67 -44.50
CA LEU A 141 7.31 -4.64 -43.55
C LEU A 141 6.11 -3.84 -43.05
N LEU A 142 5.31 -3.28 -43.96
CA LEU A 142 4.14 -2.49 -43.61
C LEU A 142 3.10 -3.33 -42.86
N GLY A 143 2.89 -4.58 -43.29
CA GLY A 143 2.05 -5.54 -42.57
C GLY A 143 2.51 -5.73 -41.13
N SER A 144 3.80 -5.99 -40.92
CA SER A 144 4.41 -6.19 -39.59
C SER A 144 4.37 -4.93 -38.71
N ILE A 145 4.52 -3.74 -39.28
CA ILE A 145 4.38 -2.46 -38.57
C ILE A 145 2.93 -2.24 -38.09
N LEU A 146 1.95 -2.64 -38.90
CA LEU A 146 0.54 -2.51 -38.52
C LEU A 146 0.14 -3.54 -37.45
N LEU A 147 0.80 -4.70 -37.42
CA LEU A 147 0.68 -5.72 -36.38
C LEU A 147 1.45 -5.37 -35.08
N THR A 148 2.27 -4.33 -35.02
CA THR A 148 2.98 -3.95 -33.79
C THR A 148 2.42 -2.66 -33.20
N GLU A 149 2.66 -2.37 -31.91
CA GLU A 149 2.16 -1.13 -31.31
C GLU A 149 2.85 0.12 -31.92
N ALA A 150 2.13 1.25 -31.94
CA ALA A 150 2.74 2.50 -32.35
C ALA A 150 3.69 3.01 -31.26
N ILE A 151 4.86 3.49 -31.67
CA ILE A 151 5.81 4.14 -30.78
C ILE A 151 5.21 5.47 -30.31
N LYS A 152 5.20 5.72 -29.00
CA LYS A 152 4.42 6.81 -28.39
C LYS A 152 5.24 8.08 -28.21
N SER A 153 6.57 7.98 -28.16
CA SER A 153 7.45 9.13 -27.94
C SER A 153 8.60 9.22 -28.94
N ARG A 154 9.10 10.45 -29.17
CA ARG A 154 10.31 10.69 -29.97
C ARG A 154 11.55 10.00 -29.39
N ALA A 155 11.64 9.88 -28.07
CA ALA A 155 12.75 9.22 -27.39
C ALA A 155 12.73 7.70 -27.63
N GLU A 156 11.55 7.07 -27.54
CA GLU A 156 11.37 5.66 -27.91
C GLU A 156 11.66 5.42 -29.39
N LEU A 157 11.26 6.34 -30.27
CA LEU A 157 11.52 6.24 -31.71
C LEU A 157 13.02 6.28 -32.00
N PHE A 158 13.73 7.21 -31.37
CA PHE A 158 15.19 7.32 -31.50
C PHE A 158 15.89 6.06 -30.99
N LYS A 159 15.51 5.58 -29.80
CA LYS A 159 16.04 4.33 -29.22
C LYS A 159 15.80 3.12 -30.11
N PHE A 160 14.59 3.03 -30.67
CA PHE A 160 14.21 1.96 -31.60
C PHE A 160 15.10 1.93 -32.85
N TYR A 161 15.27 3.06 -33.53
CA TYR A 161 16.15 3.13 -34.70
C TYR A 161 17.62 2.91 -34.35
N LEU A 162 18.06 3.35 -33.17
CA LEU A 162 19.41 3.11 -32.69
C LEU A 162 19.66 1.61 -32.45
N ASP A 163 18.74 0.92 -31.76
CA ASP A 163 18.84 -0.52 -31.51
C ASP A 163 18.80 -1.32 -32.83
N ILE A 164 17.94 -0.94 -33.78
CA ILE A 164 17.93 -1.54 -35.13
C ILE A 164 19.25 -1.31 -35.86
N GLY A 165 19.76 -0.07 -35.87
CA GLY A 165 20.98 0.30 -36.55
C GLY A 165 22.18 -0.49 -36.05
N ILE A 166 22.32 -0.65 -34.73
CA ILE A 166 23.37 -1.47 -34.11
C ILE A 166 23.30 -2.91 -34.62
N VAL A 167 22.11 -3.51 -34.64
CA VAL A 167 21.96 -4.90 -35.06
C VAL A 167 22.20 -5.08 -36.56
N LEU A 168 21.66 -4.19 -37.40
CA LEU A 168 21.88 -4.24 -38.84
C LEU A 168 23.35 -4.03 -39.21
N ILE A 169 24.06 -3.11 -38.57
CA ILE A 169 25.50 -2.93 -38.79
C ILE A 169 26.26 -4.17 -38.32
N GLY A 170 25.94 -4.69 -37.14
CA GLY A 170 26.62 -5.85 -36.57
C GLY A 170 26.48 -7.12 -37.42
N ILE A 171 25.25 -7.47 -37.82
CA ILE A 171 24.96 -8.67 -38.63
C ILE A 171 25.23 -8.42 -40.13
N GLY A 172 25.04 -7.20 -40.60
CA GLY A 172 25.31 -6.81 -41.98
C GLY A 172 26.79 -6.85 -42.32
N THR A 173 27.69 -6.78 -41.33
CA THR A 173 29.15 -6.86 -41.56
C THR A 173 29.59 -8.24 -42.07
N PRO A 174 29.21 -9.37 -41.45
CA PRO A 174 29.39 -10.69 -42.05
C PRO A 174 28.78 -10.83 -43.44
N ILE A 175 27.55 -10.33 -43.65
CA ILE A 175 26.87 -10.38 -44.97
C ILE A 175 27.67 -9.61 -46.02
N TRP A 176 28.16 -8.42 -45.67
CA TRP A 176 29.02 -7.64 -46.55
C TRP A 176 30.27 -8.41 -46.95
N TYR A 177 30.94 -9.02 -45.97
CA TYR A 177 32.24 -9.63 -46.18
C TYR A 177 32.21 -10.98 -46.89
N PHE A 178 31.22 -11.83 -46.56
CA PHE A 178 31.12 -13.19 -47.09
C PHE A 178 30.18 -13.32 -48.29
N LEU A 179 29.25 -12.37 -48.50
CA LEU A 179 28.30 -12.43 -49.61
C LEU A 179 28.52 -11.28 -50.60
N ILE A 180 28.39 -10.03 -50.17
CA ILE A 180 28.34 -8.87 -51.08
C ILE A 180 29.70 -8.60 -51.73
N ARG A 181 30.77 -8.55 -50.93
CA ARG A 181 32.10 -8.22 -51.41
C ARG A 181 32.63 -9.23 -52.46
N PRO A 182 32.55 -10.56 -52.23
CA PRO A 182 32.93 -11.53 -53.27
C PRO A 182 32.19 -11.31 -54.59
N ILE A 183 30.89 -11.05 -54.56
CA ILE A 183 30.08 -10.76 -55.77
C ILE A 183 30.61 -9.53 -56.52
N LEU A 184 30.95 -8.46 -55.79
CA LEU A 184 31.48 -7.22 -56.38
C LEU A 184 32.88 -7.42 -56.99
N GLU A 185 33.71 -8.28 -56.39
CA GLU A 185 35.07 -8.57 -56.87
C GLU A 185 35.06 -9.52 -58.09
N THR A 186 34.13 -10.47 -58.16
CA THR A 186 34.08 -11.47 -59.26
C THR A 186 33.39 -10.97 -60.53
N HIS A 187 32.42 -10.07 -60.42
CA HIS A 187 31.60 -9.63 -61.57
C HIS A 187 31.65 -8.12 -61.87
N PRO A 188 32.79 -7.41 -61.81
CA PRO A 188 32.81 -5.95 -61.93
C PRO A 188 32.23 -5.47 -63.28
N ASN A 189 31.25 -4.58 -63.22
CA ASN A 189 30.60 -3.91 -64.36
C ASN A 189 29.71 -4.77 -65.28
N THR A 190 29.02 -5.80 -64.74
CA THR A 190 27.98 -6.54 -65.47
C THR A 190 26.57 -6.24 -64.94
N PRO A 191 25.52 -6.18 -65.78
CA PRO A 191 24.14 -6.05 -65.31
C PRO A 191 23.71 -7.22 -64.39
N ALA A 192 24.41 -8.36 -64.48
CA ALA A 192 24.29 -9.51 -63.58
C ALA A 192 24.53 -9.18 -62.10
N ILE A 193 25.38 -8.18 -61.78
CA ILE A 193 25.64 -7.77 -60.38
C ILE A 193 24.33 -7.36 -59.69
N VAL A 194 23.45 -6.64 -60.39
CA VAL A 194 22.20 -6.15 -59.81
C VAL A 194 21.34 -7.32 -59.35
N LEU A 195 21.26 -8.38 -60.16
CA LEU A 195 20.52 -9.60 -59.85
C LEU A 195 21.15 -10.35 -58.66
N LEU A 196 22.47 -10.49 -58.63
CA LEU A 196 23.17 -11.18 -57.54
C LEU A 196 23.10 -10.42 -56.21
N LEU A 197 23.12 -9.08 -56.25
CA LEU A 197 22.99 -8.24 -55.06
C LEU A 197 21.57 -8.17 -54.51
N ASN A 198 20.54 -8.44 -55.31
CA ASN A 198 19.15 -8.43 -54.84
C ASN A 198 18.92 -9.39 -53.67
N TYR A 199 19.55 -10.56 -53.65
CA TYR A 199 19.34 -11.54 -52.59
C TYR A 199 19.98 -11.13 -51.25
N PRO A 200 21.27 -10.72 -51.15
CA PRO A 200 21.82 -10.16 -49.92
C PRO A 200 21.07 -8.92 -49.41
N VAL A 201 20.60 -8.05 -50.34
CA VAL A 201 19.78 -6.88 -49.97
C VAL A 201 18.42 -7.32 -49.42
N THR A 202 17.80 -8.34 -50.01
CA THR A 202 16.56 -8.95 -49.51
C THR A 202 16.77 -9.55 -48.11
N THR A 203 17.90 -10.22 -47.86
CA THR A 203 18.28 -10.72 -46.53
C THR A 203 18.34 -9.60 -45.49
N LEU A 204 18.97 -8.46 -45.81
CA LEU A 204 19.03 -7.29 -44.92
C LEU A 204 17.65 -6.66 -44.70
N ALA A 205 16.81 -6.59 -45.73
CA ALA A 205 15.45 -6.08 -45.63
C ALA A 205 14.57 -6.97 -44.72
N LEU A 206 14.65 -8.29 -44.87
CA LEU A 206 13.95 -9.25 -44.02
C LEU A 206 14.46 -9.19 -42.57
N LEU A 207 15.78 -9.06 -42.36
CA LEU A 207 16.35 -8.86 -41.03
C LEU A 207 15.83 -7.57 -40.39
N PHE A 208 15.70 -6.47 -41.15
CA PHE A 208 15.08 -5.25 -40.63
C PHE A 208 13.63 -5.50 -40.18
N ILE A 209 12.84 -6.26 -40.94
CA ILE A 209 11.47 -6.62 -40.54
C ILE A 209 11.46 -7.47 -39.26
N VAL A 210 12.37 -8.45 -39.13
CA VAL A 210 12.54 -9.24 -37.90
C VAL A 210 12.78 -8.31 -36.70
N LEU A 211 13.68 -7.33 -36.84
CA LEU A 211 13.98 -6.39 -35.76
C LEU A 211 12.80 -5.48 -35.43
N VAL A 212 12.04 -5.05 -36.42
CA VAL A 212 10.79 -4.30 -36.20
C VAL A 212 9.82 -5.13 -35.35
N ILE A 213 9.68 -6.42 -35.63
CA ILE A 213 8.79 -7.32 -34.90
C ILE A 213 9.29 -7.58 -33.46
N LEU A 214 10.59 -7.85 -33.29
CA LEU A 214 11.16 -8.24 -31.99
C LEU A 214 11.34 -7.06 -31.04
N LEU A 215 11.66 -5.87 -31.55
CA LEU A 215 11.99 -4.69 -30.72
C LEU A 215 10.78 -3.81 -30.41
N LYS A 216 9.75 -3.78 -31.28
CA LYS A 216 8.50 -3.08 -30.95
C LYS A 216 7.70 -3.90 -29.95
N ASP A 217 6.94 -3.20 -29.11
CA ASP A 217 5.99 -3.88 -28.25
C ASP A 217 4.88 -4.51 -29.13
N PRO A 218 4.54 -5.79 -28.90
CA PRO A 218 3.49 -6.50 -29.65
C PRO A 218 2.08 -5.97 -29.33
N GLY A 219 1.98 -5.01 -28.40
CA GLY A 219 0.72 -4.46 -27.93
C GLY A 219 -0.17 -5.53 -27.33
N PRO A 220 -1.49 -5.48 -27.55
CA PRO A 220 -2.40 -6.44 -26.96
C PRO A 220 -2.43 -7.78 -27.73
N GLN A 221 -1.53 -8.05 -28.67
CA GLN A 221 -1.48 -9.32 -29.41
C GLN A 221 -0.81 -10.46 -28.64
N ASP A 222 -1.06 -11.69 -29.10
CA ASP A 222 -0.27 -12.84 -28.69
C ASP A 222 1.17 -12.66 -29.17
N HIS A 223 2.10 -12.63 -28.22
CA HIS A 223 3.52 -12.51 -28.52
C HIS A 223 4.01 -13.71 -29.35
N SER A 224 3.31 -14.84 -29.27
CA SER A 224 3.64 -16.06 -30.01
C SER A 224 3.46 -15.87 -31.52
N SER A 225 2.34 -15.25 -31.94
CA SER A 225 2.04 -14.92 -33.35
C SER A 225 3.19 -14.16 -34.02
N LEU A 226 3.61 -13.06 -33.39
CA LEU A 226 4.69 -12.20 -33.89
C LEU A 226 6.07 -12.87 -33.81
N ARG A 227 6.37 -13.62 -32.75
CA ARG A 227 7.62 -14.38 -32.66
C ARG A 227 7.74 -15.45 -33.75
N CYS A 228 6.64 -16.10 -34.09
CA CYS A 228 6.61 -17.08 -35.18
C CYS A 228 6.84 -16.39 -36.53
N LEU A 229 6.24 -15.22 -36.75
CA LEU A 229 6.48 -14.41 -37.96
C LEU A 229 7.95 -13.99 -38.08
N ALA A 230 8.55 -13.51 -36.99
CA ALA A 230 9.97 -13.18 -36.94
C ALA A 230 10.85 -14.40 -37.20
N LEU A 231 10.51 -15.57 -36.65
CA LEU A 231 11.24 -16.81 -36.90
C LEU A 231 11.14 -17.24 -38.36
N ALA A 232 9.97 -17.10 -38.99
CA ALA A 232 9.80 -17.38 -40.41
C ALA A 232 10.75 -16.54 -41.27
N MET A 233 10.78 -15.22 -41.02
CA MET A 233 11.68 -14.32 -41.74
C MET A 233 13.16 -14.63 -41.50
N LEU A 234 13.55 -15.08 -40.30
CA LEU A 234 14.91 -15.56 -40.03
C LEU A 234 15.26 -16.82 -40.83
N PHE A 235 14.34 -17.79 -40.94
CA PHE A 235 14.54 -18.96 -41.80
C PHE A 235 14.72 -18.55 -43.27
N ASN A 236 13.97 -17.54 -43.70
CA ASN A 236 14.09 -16.98 -45.05
C ASN A 236 15.48 -16.33 -45.27
N CYS A 237 15.97 -15.54 -44.30
CA CYS A 237 17.34 -14.98 -44.34
C CYS A 237 18.43 -16.07 -44.41
N ILE A 238 18.26 -17.18 -43.67
CA ILE A 238 19.19 -18.31 -43.70
C ILE A 238 19.14 -19.00 -45.07
N ALA A 239 17.94 -19.22 -45.60
CA ALA A 239 17.74 -19.80 -46.93
C ALA A 239 18.40 -18.93 -48.01
N ASP A 240 18.17 -17.61 -48.01
CA ASP A 240 18.81 -16.67 -48.94
C ASP A 240 20.35 -16.69 -48.85
N THR A 241 20.89 -16.81 -47.64
CA THR A 241 22.34 -16.88 -47.41
C THR A 241 22.94 -18.16 -48.00
N ILE A 242 22.31 -19.32 -47.76
CA ILE A 242 22.75 -20.61 -48.29
C ILE A 242 22.57 -20.64 -49.81
N PHE A 243 21.44 -20.16 -50.31
CA PHE A 243 21.13 -20.07 -51.73
C PHE A 243 22.14 -19.21 -52.47
N ASN A 244 22.49 -18.01 -51.96
CA ASN A 244 23.56 -17.19 -52.53
C ASN A 244 24.90 -17.93 -52.59
N TYR A 245 25.25 -18.62 -51.52
CA TYR A 245 26.50 -19.37 -51.46
C TYR A 245 26.54 -20.50 -52.48
N LEU A 246 25.43 -21.22 -52.68
CA LEU A 246 25.33 -22.28 -53.67
C LEU A 246 25.32 -21.74 -55.10
N ILE A 247 24.65 -20.61 -55.36
CA ILE A 247 24.68 -19.92 -56.65
C ILE A 247 26.09 -19.48 -57.01
N GLN A 248 26.85 -18.89 -56.09
CA GLN A 248 28.23 -18.47 -56.36
C GLN A 248 29.16 -19.63 -56.71
N LYS A 249 28.78 -20.86 -56.37
CA LYS A 249 29.54 -22.08 -56.66
C LYS A 249 28.97 -22.88 -57.84
N ASP A 250 27.96 -22.35 -58.52
CA ASP A 250 27.23 -23.05 -59.59
C ASP A 250 26.73 -24.45 -59.14
N ALA A 251 26.37 -24.55 -57.86
CA ALA A 251 26.06 -25.83 -57.20
C ALA A 251 24.58 -25.95 -56.81
N TYR A 252 23.76 -24.96 -57.13
CA TYR A 252 22.33 -24.95 -56.81
C TYR A 252 21.50 -25.55 -57.95
N GLN A 253 20.50 -26.36 -57.59
CA GLN A 253 19.45 -26.80 -58.49
C GLN A 253 18.08 -26.75 -57.78
N THR A 254 17.01 -26.37 -58.50
CA THR A 254 15.65 -26.41 -57.94
C THR A 254 15.29 -27.83 -57.48
N GLY A 255 14.75 -27.95 -56.27
CA GLY A 255 14.55 -29.23 -55.58
C GLY A 255 15.71 -29.61 -54.65
N ASP A 256 16.67 -28.71 -54.43
CA ASP A 256 17.74 -28.91 -53.45
C ASP A 256 17.23 -28.80 -52.01
N PRO A 257 17.95 -29.35 -51.02
CA PRO A 257 17.54 -29.28 -49.61
C PRO A 257 17.31 -27.85 -49.07
N VAL A 258 17.96 -26.83 -49.64
CA VAL A 258 17.77 -25.42 -49.26
C VAL A 258 16.32 -24.96 -49.50
N ASP A 259 15.64 -25.52 -50.51
CA ASP A 259 14.25 -25.19 -50.82
C ASP A 259 13.28 -25.52 -49.69
N THR A 260 13.61 -26.55 -48.92
CA THR A 260 12.83 -26.91 -47.73
C THR A 260 12.83 -25.78 -46.71
N LEU A 261 13.90 -24.99 -46.59
CA LEU A 261 13.96 -23.86 -45.65
C LEU A 261 12.97 -22.76 -46.01
N TYR A 262 12.78 -22.46 -47.30
CA TYR A 262 11.74 -21.53 -47.76
C TYR A 262 10.34 -22.06 -47.44
N MET A 263 10.10 -23.37 -47.61
CA MET A 263 8.82 -23.97 -47.25
C MET A 263 8.56 -23.98 -45.73
N VAL A 264 9.60 -24.21 -44.92
CA VAL A 264 9.54 -24.09 -43.45
C VAL A 264 9.22 -22.66 -43.03
N SER A 265 9.81 -21.66 -43.68
CA SER A 265 9.44 -20.25 -43.49
C SER A 265 7.96 -20.03 -43.77
N SER A 266 7.44 -20.50 -44.92
CA SER A 266 6.02 -20.42 -45.25
C SER A 266 5.13 -21.11 -44.20
N LEU A 267 5.53 -22.27 -43.67
CA LEU A 267 4.80 -22.96 -42.60
C LEU A 267 4.76 -22.15 -41.30
N LEU A 268 5.87 -21.54 -40.90
CA LEU A 268 5.93 -20.66 -39.73
C LEU A 268 5.05 -19.41 -39.93
N MET A 269 5.00 -18.85 -41.14
CA MET A 269 4.07 -17.76 -41.45
C MET A 269 2.60 -18.22 -41.36
N MET A 270 2.27 -19.46 -41.72
CA MET A 270 0.92 -20.02 -41.54
C MET A 270 0.57 -20.17 -40.05
N ILE A 271 1.52 -20.66 -39.25
CA ILE A 271 1.35 -20.81 -37.79
C ILE A 271 1.11 -19.43 -37.15
N SER A 272 1.86 -18.41 -37.57
CA SER A 272 1.64 -17.03 -37.15
C SER A 272 0.22 -16.55 -37.47
N ALA A 273 -0.24 -16.71 -38.72
CA ALA A 273 -1.60 -16.35 -39.12
C ALA A 273 -2.68 -17.05 -38.28
N GLN A 274 -2.49 -18.35 -38.03
CA GLN A 274 -3.43 -19.16 -37.25
C GLN A 274 -3.47 -18.75 -35.78
N TRP A 275 -2.32 -18.42 -35.17
CA TRP A 275 -2.29 -17.85 -33.82
C TRP A 275 -3.04 -16.53 -33.75
N GLU A 276 -2.87 -15.64 -34.72
CA GLU A 276 -3.60 -14.37 -34.78
C GLU A 276 -5.12 -14.58 -34.92
N TYR A 277 -5.54 -15.54 -35.75
CA TYR A 277 -6.95 -15.90 -35.94
C TYR A 277 -7.59 -16.43 -34.65
N VAL A 278 -6.94 -17.40 -34.00
CA VAL A 278 -7.43 -18.01 -32.75
C VAL A 278 -7.47 -16.97 -31.64
N PHE A 279 -6.44 -16.13 -31.55
CA PHE A 279 -6.36 -15.06 -30.56
C PHE A 279 -7.49 -14.03 -30.74
N ALA A 280 -7.79 -13.64 -31.98
CA ALA A 280 -8.91 -12.76 -32.29
C ALA A 280 -10.28 -13.41 -31.99
N SER A 281 -10.38 -14.73 -32.04
CA SER A 281 -11.61 -15.49 -31.72
C SER A 281 -11.85 -15.63 -30.21
N ALA A 282 -10.79 -15.64 -29.40
CA ALA A 282 -10.85 -16.00 -27.98
C ALA A 282 -11.14 -14.82 -27.02
N THR A 283 -10.95 -13.55 -27.43
CA THR A 283 -10.98 -12.42 -26.48
C THR A 283 -12.03 -11.35 -26.82
N GLY A 284 -12.92 -11.03 -25.88
CA GLY A 284 -13.84 -9.87 -25.92
C GLY A 284 -13.18 -8.51 -25.58
N PRO A 285 -13.95 -7.39 -25.55
CA PRO A 285 -13.45 -6.02 -25.75
C PRO A 285 -12.76 -5.32 -24.56
N THR A 286 -12.58 -5.94 -23.39
CA THR A 286 -11.94 -5.29 -22.23
C THR A 286 -10.56 -5.89 -21.94
N ARG A 287 -9.51 -5.08 -22.07
CA ARG A 287 -8.12 -5.54 -21.89
C ARG A 287 -7.31 -4.64 -20.96
N GLN A 288 -6.61 -5.29 -20.03
CA GLN A 288 -5.43 -4.77 -19.35
C GLN A 288 -4.19 -5.50 -19.89
N SER A 289 -3.25 -4.75 -20.46
CA SER A 289 -1.94 -5.27 -20.86
C SER A 289 -1.08 -5.46 -19.61
N HIS A 290 -0.73 -6.70 -19.27
CA HIS A 290 0.36 -6.92 -18.34
C HIS A 290 1.68 -6.63 -19.06
N GLN A 291 2.36 -5.57 -18.61
CA GLN A 291 3.71 -5.21 -19.06
C GLN A 291 4.70 -6.32 -18.66
N ARG A 292 4.89 -7.31 -19.54
CA ARG A 292 6.04 -8.21 -19.44
C ARG A 292 7.25 -7.53 -20.08
N GLN A 293 8.40 -7.61 -19.41
CA GLN A 293 9.65 -7.09 -19.95
C GLN A 293 10.00 -7.84 -21.25
N ASN A 294 10.23 -7.12 -22.34
CA ASN A 294 10.59 -7.71 -23.63
C ASN A 294 12.06 -8.19 -23.59
N PRO A 295 12.32 -9.52 -23.67
CA PRO A 295 13.67 -10.07 -23.56
C PRO A 295 14.58 -9.68 -24.74
N PHE A 296 14.00 -9.30 -25.89
CA PHE A 296 14.75 -8.91 -27.09
C PHE A 296 15.36 -7.52 -27.03
N ARG A 297 15.06 -6.73 -25.98
CA ARG A 297 15.73 -5.44 -25.75
C ARG A 297 17.25 -5.58 -25.57
N SER A 298 17.79 -6.78 -25.37
CA SER A 298 19.24 -7.02 -25.29
C SER A 298 19.91 -7.32 -26.64
N LEU A 299 19.17 -7.47 -27.75
CA LEU A 299 19.70 -7.83 -29.09
C LEU A 299 20.90 -7.00 -29.60
N PRO A 300 21.03 -5.69 -29.30
CA PRO A 300 22.20 -4.92 -29.72
C PRO A 300 23.55 -5.47 -29.19
N TYR A 301 23.59 -6.05 -27.98
CA TYR A 301 24.83 -6.58 -27.40
C TYR A 301 25.41 -7.79 -28.14
N PRO A 302 24.65 -8.87 -28.42
CA PRO A 302 25.16 -10.00 -29.19
C PRO A 302 25.52 -9.60 -30.63
N ALA A 303 24.83 -8.64 -31.26
CA ALA A 303 25.19 -8.18 -32.59
C ALA A 303 26.58 -7.50 -32.64
N VAL A 304 26.91 -6.70 -31.62
CA VAL A 304 28.26 -6.16 -31.47
C VAL A 304 29.28 -7.27 -31.23
N LEU A 305 28.96 -8.25 -30.39
CA LEU A 305 29.85 -9.40 -30.15
C LEU A 305 30.17 -10.18 -31.42
N VAL A 306 29.19 -10.37 -32.32
CA VAL A 306 29.41 -11.01 -33.63
C VAL A 306 30.38 -10.19 -34.49
N ALA A 307 30.17 -8.88 -34.61
CA ALA A 307 31.06 -8.01 -35.38
C ALA A 307 32.50 -8.00 -34.83
N TYR A 308 32.65 -7.94 -33.50
CA TYR A 308 33.95 -8.01 -32.83
C TYR A 308 34.63 -9.38 -32.98
N SER A 309 33.86 -10.46 -32.94
CA SER A 309 34.36 -11.82 -33.17
C SER A 309 34.88 -11.97 -34.60
N LEU A 310 34.16 -11.41 -35.59
CA LEU A 310 34.59 -11.37 -36.98
C LEU A 310 35.88 -10.54 -37.15
N LEU A 311 35.95 -9.37 -36.51
CA LEU A 311 37.16 -8.54 -36.51
C LEU A 311 38.36 -9.30 -35.94
N LEU A 312 38.19 -10.00 -34.81
CA LEU A 312 39.25 -10.80 -34.20
C LEU A 312 39.67 -11.96 -35.11
N ALA A 313 38.72 -12.68 -35.72
CA ALA A 313 39.02 -13.78 -36.64
C ALA A 313 39.82 -13.31 -37.87
N ILE A 314 39.45 -12.17 -38.45
CA ILE A 314 40.15 -11.61 -39.62
C ILE A 314 41.51 -11.04 -39.22
N THR A 315 41.61 -10.40 -38.05
CA THR A 315 42.91 -9.92 -37.52
C THR A 315 43.86 -11.09 -37.24
N PHE A 316 43.35 -12.20 -36.69
CA PHE A 316 44.12 -13.41 -36.48
C PHE A 316 44.57 -14.06 -37.80
N ASN A 317 43.69 -14.08 -38.81
CA ASN A 317 44.05 -14.56 -40.14
C ASN A 317 45.04 -13.63 -40.86
N TYR A 318 44.93 -12.30 -40.67
CA TYR A 318 45.88 -11.31 -41.18
C TYR A 318 47.25 -11.46 -40.55
N TRP A 319 47.33 -11.73 -39.23
CA TRP A 319 48.59 -12.09 -38.59
C TRP A 319 49.22 -13.29 -39.30
N ARG A 320 48.42 -14.33 -39.57
CA ARG A 320 48.90 -15.55 -40.24
C ARG A 320 49.25 -15.31 -41.72
N ASN A 321 48.55 -14.41 -42.40
CA ASN A 321 48.69 -14.07 -43.82
C ASN A 321 48.56 -12.54 -44.04
N PRO A 322 49.66 -11.77 -43.97
CA PRO A 322 49.62 -10.30 -44.01
C PRO A 322 49.10 -9.65 -45.30
N TRP A 323 48.90 -10.46 -46.35
CA TRP A 323 48.57 -10.00 -47.69
C TRP A 323 47.11 -10.21 -48.10
N SER A 324 46.26 -10.77 -47.22
CA SER A 324 44.95 -11.26 -47.66
C SER A 324 43.80 -10.26 -47.53
N GLU A 325 43.79 -9.30 -46.58
CA GLU A 325 42.53 -8.61 -46.23
C GLU A 325 42.66 -7.15 -45.74
N PRO A 326 41.81 -6.20 -46.20
CA PRO A 326 41.82 -4.82 -45.74
C PRO A 326 41.15 -4.67 -44.35
N LEU A 327 41.97 -4.69 -43.29
CA LEU A 327 41.53 -4.55 -41.90
C LEU A 327 40.80 -3.24 -41.58
N GLY A 328 41.04 -2.17 -42.35
CA GLY A 328 40.55 -0.83 -42.06
C GLY A 328 39.02 -0.69 -41.99
N GLY A 329 38.29 -1.39 -42.86
CA GLY A 329 36.83 -1.33 -42.89
C GLY A 329 36.17 -1.93 -41.65
N LEU A 330 36.71 -3.04 -41.13
CA LEU A 330 36.19 -3.69 -39.92
C LEU A 330 36.47 -2.90 -38.66
N ILE A 331 37.66 -2.33 -38.54
CA ILE A 331 38.02 -1.45 -37.42
C ILE A 331 37.08 -0.24 -37.39
N PHE A 332 36.82 0.37 -38.56
CA PHE A 332 35.87 1.47 -38.67
C PHE A 332 34.46 1.10 -38.21
N VAL A 333 33.94 -0.05 -38.64
CA VAL A 333 32.62 -0.56 -38.21
C VAL A 333 32.59 -0.85 -36.70
N ALA A 334 33.64 -1.46 -36.15
CA ALA A 334 33.74 -1.76 -34.72
C ALA A 334 33.71 -0.47 -33.87
N VAL A 335 34.43 0.57 -34.28
CA VAL A 335 34.40 1.89 -33.63
C VAL A 335 33.00 2.50 -33.66
N ILE A 336 32.32 2.44 -34.81
CA ILE A 336 30.94 2.93 -34.93
C ILE A 336 30.00 2.17 -33.98
N LEU A 337 30.10 0.84 -33.94
CA LEU A 337 29.28 0.01 -33.06
C LEU A 337 29.48 0.35 -31.58
N VAL A 338 30.72 0.61 -31.15
CA VAL A 338 30.99 1.05 -29.77
C VAL A 338 30.39 2.41 -29.48
N ILE A 339 30.52 3.38 -30.38
CA ILE A 339 29.93 4.71 -30.20
C ILE A 339 28.41 4.60 -30.09
N LEU A 340 27.76 3.83 -30.96
CA LEU A 340 26.32 3.61 -30.92
C LEU A 340 25.91 2.91 -29.62
N LEU A 341 26.66 1.91 -29.16
CA LEU A 341 26.39 1.19 -27.91
C LEU A 341 26.59 2.10 -26.69
N MET A 342 27.57 3.00 -26.70
CA MET A 342 27.77 4.01 -25.65
C MET A 342 26.59 4.99 -25.59
N ILE A 343 26.12 5.52 -26.73
CA ILE A 343 24.93 6.36 -26.81
C ILE A 343 23.71 5.62 -26.24
N ARG A 344 23.55 4.34 -26.65
CA ARG A 344 22.49 3.45 -26.18
C ARG A 344 22.53 3.27 -24.66
N GLN A 345 23.71 3.00 -24.11
CA GLN A 345 23.92 2.77 -22.68
C GLN A 345 23.68 4.05 -21.86
N PHE A 346 24.09 5.20 -22.37
CA PHE A 346 23.83 6.49 -21.76
C PHE A 346 22.31 6.77 -21.64
N MET A 347 21.54 6.50 -22.70
CA MET A 347 20.09 6.65 -22.66
C MET A 347 19.43 5.74 -21.61
N VAL A 348 19.82 4.46 -21.56
CA VAL A 348 19.29 3.50 -20.57
C VAL A 348 19.63 3.94 -19.15
N TYR A 349 20.86 4.41 -18.92
CA TYR A 349 21.29 4.93 -17.62
C TYR A 349 20.46 6.13 -17.18
N HIS A 350 20.21 7.08 -18.08
CA HIS A 350 19.42 8.27 -17.80
C HIS A 350 17.94 7.94 -17.52
N GLU A 351 17.36 6.99 -18.25
CA GLU A 351 16.00 6.48 -18.02
C GLU A 351 15.88 5.79 -16.66
N ASN A 352 16.82 4.90 -16.32
CA ASN A 352 16.85 4.19 -15.05
C ASN A 352 17.00 5.15 -13.85
N THR A 353 17.83 6.19 -13.99
CA THR A 353 18.02 7.20 -12.94
C THR A 353 16.73 7.96 -12.68
N ARG A 354 16.01 8.37 -13.74
CA ARG A 354 14.70 9.03 -13.60
C ARG A 354 13.66 8.14 -12.93
N LEU A 355 13.61 6.85 -13.29
CA LEU A 355 12.70 5.90 -12.67
C LEU A 355 13.02 5.68 -11.19
N ARG A 356 14.31 5.53 -10.84
CA ARG A 356 14.74 5.39 -9.44
C ARG A 356 14.39 6.60 -8.59
N ILE A 357 14.57 7.82 -9.10
CA ILE A 357 14.19 9.06 -8.39
C ILE A 357 12.68 9.09 -8.12
N LYS A 358 11.87 8.73 -9.12
CA LYS A 358 10.41 8.64 -8.94
C LYS A 358 10.03 7.59 -7.90
N GLN A 359 10.65 6.41 -7.96
CA GLN A 359 10.36 5.33 -7.04
C GLN A 359 10.76 5.68 -5.60
N MET A 360 11.94 6.26 -5.40
CA MET A 360 12.38 6.74 -4.08
C MET A 360 11.43 7.80 -3.51
N LYS A 361 10.89 8.70 -4.36
CA LYS A 361 9.88 9.67 -3.94
C LYS A 361 8.60 8.97 -3.46
N TYR A 362 8.07 8.03 -4.25
CA TYR A 362 6.88 7.26 -3.87
C TYR A 362 7.08 6.44 -2.60
N GLU A 363 8.23 5.76 -2.45
CA GLU A 363 8.56 4.98 -1.27
C GLU A 363 8.68 5.89 -0.03
N SER A 364 9.31 7.06 -0.15
CA SER A 364 9.41 8.03 0.94
C SER A 364 8.04 8.58 1.36
N GLU A 365 7.17 8.92 0.42
CA GLU A 365 5.81 9.41 0.70
C GLU A 365 4.95 8.33 1.35
N ALA A 366 5.00 7.10 0.82
CA ALA A 366 4.27 5.96 1.39
C ALA A 366 4.76 5.61 2.80
N HIS A 367 6.08 5.63 3.02
CA HIS A 367 6.66 5.36 4.33
C HIS A 367 6.25 6.42 5.37
N PHE A 368 6.30 7.70 5.01
CA PHE A 368 5.82 8.78 5.88
C PHE A 368 4.33 8.65 6.19
N SER A 369 3.50 8.40 5.17
CA SER A 369 2.07 8.20 5.34
C SER A 369 1.75 7.03 6.28
N ALA A 370 2.49 5.92 6.19
CA ALA A 370 2.33 4.75 7.05
C ALA A 370 2.75 5.00 8.52
N LEU A 371 3.82 5.77 8.76
CA LEU A 371 4.24 6.11 10.12
C LEU A 371 3.21 6.99 10.83
N VAL A 372 2.64 7.95 10.11
CA VAL A 372 1.68 8.92 10.69
C VAL A 372 0.27 8.35 10.81
N SER A 373 -0.15 7.45 9.92
CA SER A 373 -1.51 6.88 9.92
C SER A 373 -1.81 5.97 11.11
N HIS A 374 -0.78 5.44 11.77
CA HIS A 374 -0.93 4.57 12.95
C HIS A 374 -0.74 5.30 14.29
N SER A 375 -0.41 6.59 14.29
CA SER A 375 -0.35 7.39 15.52
C SER A 375 -1.76 7.68 16.04
N SER A 376 -2.00 7.44 17.32
CA SER A 376 -3.23 7.88 18.00
C SER A 376 -3.23 9.37 18.35
N ASP A 377 -2.04 9.96 18.48
CA ASP A 377 -1.92 11.39 18.77
C ASP A 377 -2.17 12.21 17.50
N LEU A 378 -2.89 13.32 17.66
CA LEU A 378 -3.19 14.27 16.60
C LEU A 378 -1.96 15.15 16.32
N ILE A 379 -1.31 14.90 15.19
CA ILE A 379 -0.19 15.71 14.70
C ILE A 379 -0.72 16.79 13.76
N VAL A 380 -0.42 18.06 14.05
CA VAL A 380 -0.74 19.23 13.23
C VAL A 380 0.55 19.96 12.91
N ILE A 381 0.81 20.28 11.64
CA ILE A 381 1.93 21.13 11.22
C ILE A 381 1.36 22.45 10.74
N THR A 382 1.85 23.55 11.30
CA THR A 382 1.41 24.90 10.95
C THR A 382 2.54 25.75 10.40
N ASN A 383 2.20 26.74 9.58
CA ASN A 383 3.11 27.81 9.21
C ASN A 383 3.37 28.77 10.42
N PRO A 384 4.30 29.73 10.31
CA PRO A 384 4.56 30.70 11.38
C PRO A 384 3.36 31.56 11.80
N GLN A 385 2.32 31.64 10.96
CA GLN A 385 1.09 32.39 11.22
C GLN A 385 0.00 31.53 11.91
N GLY A 386 0.26 30.25 12.18
CA GLY A 386 -0.70 29.35 12.82
C GLY A 386 -1.73 28.75 11.85
N VAL A 387 -1.49 28.80 10.54
CA VAL A 387 -2.34 28.14 9.54
C VAL A 387 -1.89 26.69 9.37
N ILE A 388 -2.84 25.75 9.43
CA ILE A 388 -2.61 24.31 9.28
C ILE A 388 -2.18 24.00 7.84
N GLN A 389 -0.99 23.45 7.68
CA GLN A 389 -0.44 22.95 6.41
C GLN A 389 -0.58 21.44 6.28
N PHE A 390 -0.58 20.73 7.40
CA PHE A 390 -0.77 19.29 7.45
C PHE A 390 -1.46 18.90 8.76
N ILE A 391 -2.33 17.91 8.68
CA ILE A 391 -2.97 17.30 9.85
C ILE A 391 -3.02 15.79 9.66
N SER A 392 -2.60 15.03 10.67
CA SER A 392 -2.55 13.57 10.61
C SER A 392 -3.94 12.94 10.42
N PRO A 393 -4.01 11.70 9.88
CA PRO A 393 -5.28 10.97 9.74
C PRO A 393 -6.03 10.76 11.06
N ALA A 394 -5.35 10.86 12.21
CA ALA A 394 -5.94 10.81 13.53
C ALA A 394 -7.02 11.89 13.75
N ALA A 395 -7.06 12.95 12.95
CA ALA A 395 -8.15 13.94 12.97
C ALA A 395 -9.53 13.32 12.72
N TRP A 396 -9.61 12.27 11.90
CA TRP A 396 -10.88 11.59 11.68
C TRP A 396 -11.33 10.81 12.92
N SER A 397 -10.43 10.03 13.51
CA SER A 397 -10.76 9.22 14.69
C SER A 397 -10.96 10.05 15.96
N LEU A 398 -10.20 11.12 16.13
CA LEU A 398 -10.20 11.95 17.35
C LEU A 398 -11.17 13.13 17.26
N LEU A 399 -11.30 13.80 16.11
CA LEU A 399 -12.15 15.00 15.95
C LEU A 399 -13.35 14.79 15.02
N GLY A 400 -13.41 13.70 14.26
CA GLY A 400 -14.48 13.44 13.30
C GLY A 400 -14.44 14.33 12.05
N TYR A 401 -13.33 15.03 11.80
CA TYR A 401 -13.12 15.84 10.60
C TYR A 401 -12.22 15.14 9.59
N HIS A 402 -12.49 15.31 8.30
CA HIS A 402 -11.54 14.94 7.25
C HIS A 402 -10.45 16.01 7.13
N GLN A 403 -9.22 15.60 6.79
CA GLN A 403 -8.04 16.47 6.68
C GLN A 403 -8.33 17.72 5.82
N ASN A 404 -8.96 17.53 4.66
CA ASN A 404 -9.30 18.59 3.71
C ASN A 404 -10.23 19.68 4.27
N GLN A 405 -10.94 19.43 5.38
CA GLN A 405 -11.82 20.41 6.01
C GLN A 405 -11.07 21.33 6.98
N LEU A 406 -9.93 20.88 7.49
CA LEU A 406 -9.13 21.58 8.50
C LEU A 406 -7.84 22.18 7.91
N GLU A 407 -7.34 21.63 6.80
CA GLU A 407 -6.24 22.24 6.06
C GLU A 407 -6.57 23.70 5.70
N MET A 408 -5.56 24.56 5.76
CA MET A 408 -5.67 26.00 5.49
C MET A 408 -6.54 26.80 6.48
N THR A 409 -6.99 26.19 7.58
CA THR A 409 -7.63 26.90 8.70
C THR A 409 -6.61 27.24 9.79
N SER A 410 -6.97 28.15 10.70
CA SER A 410 -6.12 28.46 11.86
C SER A 410 -6.30 27.38 12.92
N TRP A 411 -5.22 26.84 13.46
CA TRP A 411 -5.34 25.81 14.51
C TRP A 411 -6.03 26.35 15.78
N LEU A 412 -5.96 27.67 16.02
CA LEU A 412 -6.63 28.33 17.15
C LEU A 412 -8.16 28.22 17.07
N THR A 413 -8.76 28.09 15.88
CA THR A 413 -10.22 27.95 15.76
C THR A 413 -10.72 26.60 16.23
N LEU A 414 -9.82 25.61 16.36
CA LEU A 414 -10.15 24.31 16.93
C LEU A 414 -10.24 24.35 18.46
N LEU A 415 -9.62 25.34 19.10
CA LEU A 415 -9.67 25.52 20.54
C LEU A 415 -11.00 26.13 21.01
N HIS A 416 -11.40 25.75 22.21
CA HIS A 416 -12.51 26.40 22.93
C HIS A 416 -12.26 27.92 23.07
N PRO A 417 -13.30 28.77 22.93
CA PRO A 417 -13.15 30.23 22.97
C PRO A 417 -12.40 30.78 24.19
N GLU A 418 -12.61 30.19 25.38
CA GLU A 418 -11.90 30.55 26.61
C GLU A 418 -10.40 30.19 26.57
N ASP A 419 -10.04 29.14 25.83
CA ASP A 419 -8.69 28.59 25.78
C ASP A 419 -7.85 29.27 24.66
N GLN A 420 -8.49 29.97 23.71
CA GLN A 420 -7.83 30.63 22.58
C GLN A 420 -6.81 31.69 22.99
N GLY A 421 -7.07 32.44 24.06
CA GLY A 421 -6.13 33.44 24.58
C GLY A 421 -4.83 32.81 25.07
N GLN A 422 -4.94 31.70 25.79
CA GLN A 422 -3.80 30.91 26.25
C GLN A 422 -3.09 30.22 25.08
N GLY A 423 -3.84 29.70 24.12
CA GLY A 423 -3.32 29.10 22.89
C GLY A 423 -2.47 30.08 22.06
N HIS A 424 -2.89 31.34 21.96
CA HIS A 424 -2.13 32.37 21.25
C HIS A 424 -0.77 32.63 21.91
N LEU A 425 -0.74 32.78 23.24
CA LEU A 425 0.50 32.98 24.00
C LEU A 425 1.43 31.75 23.91
N PHE A 426 0.85 30.56 24.00
CA PHE A 426 1.57 29.30 23.84
C PHE A 426 2.28 29.20 22.49
N PHE A 427 1.59 29.55 21.41
CA PHE A 427 2.14 29.50 20.06
C PHE A 427 3.19 30.60 19.81
N GLN A 428 2.99 31.81 20.34
CA GLN A 428 4.02 32.84 20.30
C GLN A 428 5.31 32.39 21.00
N LYS A 429 5.19 31.70 22.14
CA LYS A 429 6.34 31.13 22.84
C LYS A 429 7.02 30.04 22.01
N ALA A 430 6.24 29.19 21.33
CA ALA A 430 6.76 28.17 20.41
C ALA A 430 7.48 28.74 19.19
N LEU A 431 7.15 29.95 18.74
CA LEU A 431 7.91 30.62 17.68
C LEU A 431 9.30 31.09 18.13
N GLN A 432 9.48 31.37 19.43
CA GLN A 432 10.71 31.99 19.96
C GLN A 432 11.69 30.98 20.54
N GLU A 433 11.19 29.87 21.12
CA GLU A 433 12.01 28.83 21.73
C GLU A 433 12.28 27.70 20.73
N THR A 434 13.54 27.24 20.63
CA THR A 434 13.92 26.08 19.82
C THR A 434 13.85 24.82 20.67
N GLY A 435 12.98 23.87 20.31
CA GLY A 435 12.79 22.60 21.04
C GLY A 435 11.33 22.29 21.38
N THR A 436 11.12 21.28 22.23
CA THR A 436 9.82 20.89 22.78
C THR A 436 9.42 21.83 23.91
N ASN A 437 8.28 22.50 23.75
CA ASN A 437 7.75 23.44 24.73
C ASN A 437 6.91 22.75 25.82
N ASN A 438 6.62 23.52 26.87
CA ASN A 438 5.75 23.13 27.99
C ASN A 438 4.47 22.42 27.53
N VAL A 439 4.07 21.42 28.29
CA VAL A 439 2.80 20.71 28.11
C VAL A 439 1.65 21.60 28.55
N ILE A 440 0.56 21.65 27.78
CA ILE A 440 -0.63 22.43 28.12
C ILE A 440 -1.89 21.62 27.85
N GLU A 441 -2.89 21.76 28.74
CA GLU A 441 -4.18 21.08 28.62
C GLU A 441 -5.27 22.08 28.24
N TRP A 442 -6.07 21.75 27.23
CA TRP A 442 -7.20 22.59 26.79
C TRP A 442 -8.28 21.74 26.10
N ARG A 443 -9.34 22.41 25.64
CA ARG A 443 -10.46 21.77 24.94
C ARG A 443 -10.39 22.02 23.44
N ILE A 444 -10.48 20.95 22.66
CA ILE A 444 -10.61 21.00 21.20
C ILE A 444 -12.05 20.61 20.80
N GLN A 445 -12.58 21.29 19.77
CA GLN A 445 -13.91 21.02 19.23
C GLN A 445 -13.94 19.76 18.36
N HIS A 446 -14.86 18.86 18.66
CA HIS A 446 -15.21 17.72 17.82
C HIS A 446 -16.30 18.11 16.80
N CYS A 447 -16.42 17.40 15.68
CA CYS A 447 -17.37 17.73 14.59
C CYS A 447 -18.85 17.72 14.99
N ASN A 448 -19.20 16.99 16.06
CA ASN A 448 -20.53 16.97 16.68
C ASN A 448 -20.77 18.13 17.67
N GLN A 449 -19.86 19.10 17.73
CA GLN A 449 -19.85 20.24 18.65
C GLN A 449 -19.57 19.91 20.13
N SER A 450 -19.17 18.69 20.48
CA SER A 450 -18.66 18.36 21.82
C SER A 450 -17.21 18.80 21.99
N TRP A 451 -16.75 18.90 23.24
CA TRP A 451 -15.38 19.28 23.58
C TRP A 451 -14.59 18.07 24.06
N ILE A 452 -13.39 17.92 23.52
CA ILE A 452 -12.45 16.86 23.89
C ILE A 452 -11.29 17.50 24.63
N HIS A 453 -10.95 16.95 25.80
CA HIS A 453 -9.78 17.40 26.55
C HIS A 453 -8.54 16.80 25.94
N VAL A 454 -7.60 17.66 25.54
CA VAL A 454 -6.32 17.22 25.01
C VAL A 454 -5.17 17.85 25.76
N GLU A 455 -4.06 17.12 25.77
CA GLU A 455 -2.75 17.58 26.16
C GLU A 455 -1.95 17.87 24.89
N THR A 456 -1.49 19.11 24.70
CA THR A 456 -0.76 19.53 23.49
C THR A 456 0.68 19.93 23.81
N VAL A 457 1.60 19.47 22.96
CA VAL A 457 3.02 19.86 22.95
C VAL A 457 3.34 20.49 21.60
N ALA A 458 4.06 21.62 21.63
CA ALA A 458 4.57 22.27 20.43
C ALA A 458 6.08 22.04 20.30
N SER A 459 6.52 21.84 19.06
CA SER A 459 7.95 21.80 18.71
C SER A 459 8.22 22.67 17.50
N ASN A 460 9.22 23.54 17.63
CA ASN A 460 9.62 24.47 16.57
C ASN A 460 10.57 23.79 15.58
N HIS A 461 10.15 23.70 14.32
CA HIS A 461 10.94 23.13 13.22
C HIS A 461 11.06 24.10 12.03
N LEU A 462 11.05 25.41 12.30
CA LEU A 462 11.23 26.44 11.26
C LEU A 462 12.61 26.36 10.59
N ASP A 463 13.64 25.97 11.32
CA ASP A 463 15.00 25.78 10.79
C ASP A 463 15.18 24.43 10.05
N ASN A 464 14.19 23.54 10.12
CA ASN A 464 14.24 22.25 9.43
C ASN A 464 13.74 22.43 7.99
N PRO A 465 14.59 22.21 6.96
CA PRO A 465 14.23 22.43 5.56
C PRO A 465 13.11 21.50 5.05
N VAL A 466 12.76 20.45 5.79
CA VAL A 466 11.69 19.50 5.45
C VAL A 466 10.34 19.91 6.03
N ILE A 467 10.31 20.47 7.24
CA ILE A 467 9.06 20.77 7.97
C ILE A 467 8.68 22.25 7.82
N LEU A 468 9.65 23.17 7.96
CA LEU A 468 9.48 24.62 7.81
C LEU A 468 8.26 25.18 8.57
N GLY A 469 7.99 24.67 9.78
CA GLY A 469 6.78 24.96 10.53
C GLY A 469 6.84 24.58 12.01
N ILE A 470 5.74 24.79 12.72
CA ILE A 470 5.55 24.33 14.10
C ILE A 470 4.73 23.05 14.09
N VAL A 471 5.20 22.03 14.81
CA VAL A 471 4.50 20.76 14.97
C VAL A 471 3.81 20.76 16.33
N LEU A 472 2.48 20.66 16.32
CA LEU A 472 1.64 20.48 17.50
C LEU A 472 1.24 19.02 17.57
N ASN A 473 1.61 18.33 18.65
CA ASN A 473 1.15 16.98 18.94
C ASN A 473 0.12 17.03 20.06
N SER A 474 -1.09 16.55 19.83
CA SER A 474 -2.19 16.60 20.80
C SER A 474 -2.71 15.21 21.12
N ARG A 475 -2.74 14.86 22.42
CA ARG A 475 -3.21 13.57 22.92
C ARG A 475 -4.53 13.74 23.66
N ASP A 476 -5.50 12.86 23.40
CA ASP A 476 -6.75 12.82 24.17
C ASP A 476 -6.47 12.34 25.61
N ILE A 477 -6.93 13.14 26.58
CA ILE A 477 -6.80 12.85 28.02
C ILE A 477 -8.16 12.68 28.71
N SER A 478 -9.24 12.50 27.94
CA SER A 478 -10.60 12.38 28.46
C SER A 478 -10.76 11.17 29.38
N GLU A 479 -10.23 10.01 28.99
CA GLU A 479 -10.28 8.79 29.82
C GLU A 479 -9.47 8.96 31.11
N ARG A 480 -8.28 9.56 31.01
CA ARG A 480 -7.43 9.85 32.18
C ARG A 480 -8.16 10.77 33.17
N ARG A 481 -8.76 11.86 32.70
CA ARG A 481 -9.53 12.78 33.55
C ARG A 481 -10.75 12.11 34.18
N ALA A 482 -11.49 11.30 33.41
CA ALA A 482 -12.63 10.57 33.95
C ALA A 482 -12.21 9.60 35.07
N LEU A 483 -11.09 8.91 34.90
CA LEU A 483 -10.53 8.01 35.92
C LEU A 483 -10.07 8.79 37.16
N GLU A 484 -9.35 9.90 36.98
CA GLU A 484 -8.92 10.78 38.09
C GLU A 484 -10.13 11.29 38.90
N GLN A 485 -11.20 11.72 38.23
CA GLN A 485 -12.43 12.15 38.89
C GLN A 485 -13.14 11.01 39.62
N HIS A 486 -13.19 9.81 39.03
CA HIS A 486 -13.79 8.63 39.67
C HIS A 486 -13.01 8.21 40.93
N LEU A 487 -11.68 8.17 40.85
CA LEU A 487 -10.80 7.91 41.99
C LEU A 487 -10.98 8.96 43.08
N TRP A 488 -11.12 10.23 42.72
CA TRP A 488 -11.38 11.30 43.68
C TRP A 488 -12.70 11.10 44.44
N GLN A 489 -13.77 10.73 43.73
CA GLN A 489 -15.06 10.43 44.36
C GLN A 489 -14.97 9.23 45.33
N GLN A 490 -14.30 8.15 44.93
CA GLN A 490 -14.10 6.98 45.79
C GLN A 490 -13.26 7.28 47.02
N ALA A 491 -12.28 8.18 46.90
CA ALA A 491 -11.42 8.58 48.01
C ALA A 491 -12.14 9.43 49.07
N HIS A 492 -13.24 10.12 48.73
CA HIS A 492 -13.90 11.10 49.63
C HIS A 492 -15.34 10.75 50.04
N TYR A 493 -16.03 9.85 49.33
CA TYR A 493 -17.44 9.52 49.59
C TYR A 493 -17.65 8.02 49.82
N ASP A 494 -18.62 7.68 50.68
CA ASP A 494 -19.05 6.28 50.89
C ASP A 494 -19.76 5.74 49.66
N SER A 495 -19.39 4.54 49.21
CA SER A 495 -19.90 3.97 47.97
C SER A 495 -21.40 3.64 48.02
N LEU A 496 -21.92 3.31 49.21
CA LEU A 496 -23.32 2.91 49.41
C LEU A 496 -24.22 4.12 49.67
N THR A 497 -23.90 4.95 50.67
CA THR A 497 -24.79 6.05 51.12
C THR A 497 -24.52 7.37 50.41
N LYS A 498 -23.42 7.50 49.66
CA LYS A 498 -22.95 8.75 49.03
C LYS A 498 -22.65 9.90 50.00
N LEU A 499 -22.61 9.61 51.30
CA LEU A 499 -22.17 10.55 52.33
C LEU A 499 -20.65 10.73 52.30
N ALA A 500 -20.15 11.72 53.05
CA ALA A 500 -18.71 11.82 53.29
C ALA A 500 -18.19 10.52 53.91
N ASN A 501 -17.03 10.03 53.45
CA ASN A 501 -16.36 8.92 54.12
C ASN A 501 -15.47 9.45 55.26
N ARG A 502 -14.76 8.54 55.92
CA ARG A 502 -13.83 8.89 57.01
C ARG A 502 -12.76 9.91 56.61
N ALA A 503 -12.25 9.87 55.38
CA ALA A 503 -11.22 10.79 54.90
C ALA A 503 -11.78 12.21 54.74
N LEU A 504 -12.94 12.35 54.08
CA LEU A 504 -13.58 13.65 53.90
C LEU A 504 -14.08 14.24 55.23
N LEU A 505 -14.57 13.41 56.16
CA LEU A 505 -14.91 13.89 57.51
C LEU A 505 -13.69 14.44 58.25
N ARG A 506 -12.55 13.73 58.20
CA ARG A 506 -11.31 14.17 58.85
C ARG A 506 -10.83 15.50 58.29
N ASP A 507 -10.82 15.64 56.96
CA ASP A 507 -10.49 16.90 56.27
C ASP A 507 -11.40 18.06 56.71
N ARG A 508 -12.72 17.82 56.75
CA ARG A 508 -13.69 18.82 57.22
C ARG A 508 -13.49 19.17 58.69
N LEU A 509 -13.19 18.19 59.54
CA LEU A 509 -12.91 18.41 60.96
C LEU A 509 -11.61 19.22 61.17
N GLU A 510 -10.56 18.97 60.37
CA GLU A 510 -9.33 19.78 60.37
C GLU A 510 -9.62 21.25 60.07
N HIS A 511 -10.47 21.51 59.09
CA HIS A 511 -10.90 22.86 58.76
C HIS A 511 -11.77 23.48 59.86
N ALA A 512 -12.72 22.73 60.42
CA ALA A 512 -13.63 23.20 61.47
C ALA A 512 -12.92 23.52 62.79
N VAL A 513 -11.97 22.67 63.24
CA VAL A 513 -11.18 22.92 64.47
C VAL A 513 -10.34 24.20 64.32
N LYS A 514 -9.64 24.37 63.19
CA LYS A 514 -8.86 25.59 62.90
C LYS A 514 -9.75 26.84 62.88
N ARG A 515 -10.99 26.70 62.41
CA ARG A 515 -11.99 27.79 62.40
C ARG A 515 -12.48 28.11 63.81
N ALA A 516 -12.81 27.10 64.61
CA ALA A 516 -13.25 27.25 66.00
C ALA A 516 -12.21 27.98 66.85
N GLN A 517 -10.92 27.60 66.72
CA GLN A 517 -9.79 28.28 67.37
C GLN A 517 -9.70 29.77 67.03
N ARG A 518 -9.94 30.12 65.76
CA ARG A 518 -9.78 31.50 65.27
C ARG A 518 -10.96 32.40 65.61
N HIS A 519 -12.17 31.86 65.56
CA HIS A 519 -13.41 32.64 65.65
C HIS A 519 -14.17 32.45 66.97
N GLN A 520 -13.67 31.62 67.89
CA GLN A 520 -14.34 31.25 69.15
C GLN A 520 -15.77 30.74 68.94
N GLN A 521 -16.02 30.06 67.82
CA GLN A 521 -17.29 29.43 67.50
C GLN A 521 -17.16 27.93 67.76
N PRO A 522 -17.90 27.37 68.74
CA PRO A 522 -17.80 25.96 69.06
C PRO A 522 -18.37 25.08 67.95
N LEU A 523 -17.76 23.90 67.79
CA LEU A 523 -18.22 22.81 66.92
C LEU A 523 -18.69 21.63 67.76
N ALA A 524 -19.47 20.74 67.15
CA ALA A 524 -19.87 19.49 67.77
C ALA A 524 -19.67 18.33 66.81
N VAL A 525 -19.22 17.22 67.38
CA VAL A 525 -19.13 15.93 66.70
C VAL A 525 -20.11 14.99 67.37
N MET A 526 -21.06 14.48 66.59
CA MET A 526 -21.95 13.39 67.01
C MET A 526 -21.46 12.10 66.36
N PHE A 527 -21.20 11.07 67.15
CA PHE A 527 -20.91 9.72 66.69
C PHE A 527 -22.15 8.85 66.90
N LEU A 528 -22.57 8.12 65.89
CA LEU A 528 -23.81 7.36 65.89
C LEU A 528 -23.52 5.92 65.46
N ASP A 529 -24.16 4.97 66.14
CA ASP A 529 -24.12 3.56 65.77
C ASP A 529 -25.52 2.95 65.83
N LEU A 530 -25.83 2.11 64.84
CA LEU A 530 -27.14 1.49 64.71
C LEU A 530 -27.25 0.28 65.65
N ASP A 531 -28.15 0.39 66.61
CA ASP A 531 -28.40 -0.64 67.61
C ASP A 531 -28.86 -1.94 66.94
N ASN A 532 -28.13 -3.03 67.21
CA ASN A 532 -28.43 -4.38 66.72
C ASN A 532 -28.44 -4.52 65.19
N PHE A 533 -27.73 -3.67 64.45
CA PHE A 533 -27.68 -3.76 62.99
C PHE A 533 -27.20 -5.13 62.47
N LYS A 534 -26.23 -5.75 63.15
CA LYS A 534 -25.78 -7.12 62.83
C LYS A 534 -26.94 -8.13 62.82
N THR A 535 -27.85 -8.05 63.78
CA THR A 535 -29.03 -8.93 63.87
C THR A 535 -30.00 -8.72 62.70
N ILE A 536 -30.03 -7.51 62.12
CA ILE A 536 -30.83 -7.21 60.92
C ILE A 536 -30.21 -7.91 59.71
N ASN A 537 -28.90 -7.76 59.52
CA ASN A 537 -28.17 -8.45 58.44
C ASN A 537 -28.30 -9.97 58.53
N ASP A 538 -28.17 -10.53 59.74
CA ASP A 538 -28.23 -11.98 59.96
C ASP A 538 -29.65 -12.54 59.69
N ASN A 539 -30.71 -11.78 59.97
CA ASN A 539 -32.10 -12.23 59.83
C ASN A 539 -32.75 -11.90 58.47
N LEU A 540 -32.36 -10.78 57.84
CA LEU A 540 -33.01 -10.23 56.63
C LEU A 540 -32.06 -10.16 55.42
N GLY A 541 -30.78 -10.47 55.61
CA GLY A 541 -29.76 -10.43 54.57
C GLY A 541 -29.14 -9.05 54.38
N HIS A 542 -27.96 -9.02 53.75
CA HIS A 542 -27.18 -7.80 53.54
C HIS A 542 -27.90 -6.73 52.70
N GLY A 543 -28.69 -7.12 51.70
CA GLY A 543 -29.45 -6.15 50.90
C GLY A 543 -30.47 -5.35 51.71
N ALA A 544 -31.13 -5.97 52.69
CA ALA A 544 -32.04 -5.28 53.61
C ALA A 544 -31.27 -4.35 54.56
N GLY A 545 -30.09 -4.76 55.03
CA GLY A 545 -29.21 -3.91 55.81
C GLY A 545 -28.70 -2.70 55.03
N ASP A 546 -28.34 -2.89 53.76
CA ASP A 546 -27.91 -1.80 52.88
C ASP A 546 -29.03 -0.76 52.69
N GLN A 547 -30.28 -1.20 52.50
CA GLN A 547 -31.42 -0.28 52.42
C GLN A 547 -31.64 0.49 53.72
N VAL A 548 -31.50 -0.17 54.89
CA VAL A 548 -31.55 0.52 56.19
C VAL A 548 -30.47 1.59 56.29
N LEU A 549 -29.25 1.30 55.83
CA LEU A 549 -28.14 2.26 55.87
C LEU A 549 -28.37 3.46 54.94
N ILE A 550 -28.94 3.24 53.75
CA ILE A 550 -29.30 4.30 52.81
C ILE A 550 -30.40 5.20 53.39
N ASP A 551 -31.48 4.60 53.92
CA ASP A 551 -32.58 5.35 54.51
C ASP A 551 -32.14 6.08 55.79
N MET A 552 -31.25 5.47 56.57
CA MET A 552 -30.63 6.06 57.75
C MET A 552 -29.81 7.30 57.36
N ALA A 553 -28.96 7.18 56.33
CA ALA A 553 -28.19 8.29 55.80
C ALA A 553 -29.09 9.46 55.38
N GLN A 554 -30.18 9.17 54.66
CA GLN A 554 -31.13 10.21 54.24
C GLN A 554 -31.81 10.88 55.44
N ARG A 555 -32.27 10.12 56.43
CA ARG A 555 -32.89 10.68 57.66
C ARG A 555 -31.92 11.56 58.46
N LEU A 556 -30.63 11.21 58.48
CA LEU A 556 -29.60 12.02 59.12
C LEU A 556 -29.39 13.33 58.36
N VAL A 557 -29.26 13.27 57.03
CA VAL A 557 -29.15 14.47 56.17
C VAL A 557 -30.35 15.40 56.37
N ASP A 558 -31.58 14.85 56.36
CA ASP A 558 -32.81 15.62 56.56
C ASP A 558 -32.92 16.24 57.96
N CYS A 559 -32.24 15.65 58.96
CA CYS A 559 -32.16 16.21 60.31
C CYS A 559 -31.10 17.32 60.41
N THR A 560 -30.23 17.50 59.43
CA THR A 560 -29.10 18.44 59.47
C THR A 560 -29.25 19.60 58.49
N ARG A 561 -28.42 20.64 58.62
CA ARG A 561 -28.36 21.77 57.69
C ARG A 561 -27.39 21.47 56.56
N THR A 562 -27.49 22.20 55.44
CA THR A 562 -26.57 22.06 54.30
C THR A 562 -25.10 22.37 54.62
N CYS A 563 -24.83 23.12 55.70
CA CYS A 563 -23.49 23.39 56.19
C CYS A 563 -22.91 22.29 57.09
N ASP A 564 -23.75 21.41 57.62
CA ASP A 564 -23.31 20.32 58.49
C ASP A 564 -22.80 19.16 57.62
N THR A 565 -21.79 18.43 58.10
CA THR A 565 -21.25 17.28 57.37
C THR A 565 -21.75 15.99 57.98
N VAL A 566 -22.53 15.22 57.23
CA VAL A 566 -22.93 13.85 57.59
C VAL A 566 -21.98 12.88 56.89
N ALA A 567 -21.41 11.96 57.66
CA ALA A 567 -20.45 10.98 57.19
C ALA A 567 -20.83 9.56 57.63
N ARG A 568 -20.46 8.57 56.82
CA ARG A 568 -20.46 7.16 57.19
C ARG A 568 -19.02 6.68 57.33
N LEU A 569 -18.69 6.13 58.49
CA LEU A 569 -17.32 5.76 58.84
C LEU A 569 -16.99 4.31 58.46
N GLY A 570 -18.01 3.46 58.40
CA GLY A 570 -17.94 2.07 58.00
C GLY A 570 -19.00 1.25 58.74
N GLY A 571 -19.46 0.14 58.16
CA GLY A 571 -20.48 -0.71 58.80
C GLY A 571 -21.77 0.07 59.12
N ASP A 572 -22.13 0.09 60.40
CA ASP A 572 -23.25 0.77 61.04
C ASP A 572 -22.89 2.11 61.70
N GLU A 573 -21.67 2.61 61.52
CA GLU A 573 -21.19 3.83 62.16
C GLU A 573 -21.36 5.07 61.27
N PHE A 574 -21.98 6.09 61.84
CA PHE A 574 -22.16 7.41 61.23
C PHE A 574 -21.56 8.49 62.14
N ALA A 575 -21.20 9.61 61.53
CA ALA A 575 -20.80 10.80 62.26
C ALA A 575 -21.43 12.04 61.65
N VAL A 576 -21.71 13.02 62.51
CA VAL A 576 -22.22 14.33 62.10
C VAL A 576 -21.32 15.40 62.71
N LEU A 577 -20.72 16.22 61.85
CA LEU A 577 -20.01 17.43 62.22
C LEU A 577 -20.95 18.63 62.08
N ILE A 578 -21.11 19.36 63.17
CA ILE A 578 -21.96 20.55 63.25
C ILE A 578 -21.03 21.73 63.52
N GLU A 579 -21.02 22.67 62.60
CA GLU A 579 -20.26 23.91 62.69
C GLU A 579 -21.16 25.06 63.16
N ASP A 580 -20.55 26.15 63.66
CA ASP A 580 -21.25 27.40 64.01
C ASP A 580 -22.41 27.22 64.99
N ILE A 581 -22.16 26.53 66.11
CA ILE A 581 -23.21 26.20 67.10
C ILE A 581 -23.68 27.47 67.83
N PRO A 582 -24.98 27.84 67.74
CA PRO A 582 -25.47 29.06 68.38
C PRO A 582 -25.68 28.91 69.89
N SER A 583 -26.05 27.72 70.36
CA SER A 583 -26.24 27.42 71.79
C SER A 583 -26.19 25.91 72.04
N PHE A 584 -25.92 25.54 73.28
CA PHE A 584 -25.94 24.14 73.73
C PHE A 584 -27.32 23.49 73.53
N ASP A 585 -28.40 24.22 73.78
CA ASP A 585 -29.78 23.72 73.63
C ASP A 585 -30.09 23.26 72.21
N ASN A 586 -29.48 23.89 71.19
CA ASN A 586 -29.65 23.47 69.79
C ASN A 586 -29.08 22.07 69.52
N ILE A 587 -27.96 21.72 70.16
CA ILE A 587 -27.34 20.39 70.03
C ILE A 587 -28.20 19.34 70.71
N VAL A 588 -28.75 19.65 71.89
CA VAL A 588 -29.69 18.78 72.60
C VAL A 588 -30.97 18.58 71.79
N GLU A 589 -31.52 19.64 71.20
CA GLU A 589 -32.72 19.56 70.35
C GLU A 589 -32.45 18.73 69.09
N LEU A 590 -31.30 18.92 68.44
CA LEU A 590 -30.89 18.14 67.28
C LEU A 590 -30.73 16.66 67.62
N ALA A 591 -30.06 16.32 68.73
CA ALA A 591 -29.91 14.94 69.19
C ALA A 591 -31.27 14.28 69.49
N LYS A 592 -32.17 15.00 70.18
CA LYS A 592 -33.55 14.52 70.42
C LYS A 592 -34.33 14.33 69.13
N ARG A 593 -34.19 15.26 68.17
CA ARG A 593 -34.81 15.16 66.84
C ARG A 593 -34.29 13.94 66.10
N MET A 594 -32.98 13.75 66.03
CA MET A 594 -32.36 12.59 65.41
C MET A 594 -32.91 11.30 66.02
N ILE A 595 -32.83 11.11 67.35
CA ILE A 595 -33.36 9.88 67.98
C ILE A 595 -34.85 9.65 67.68
N LYS A 596 -35.67 10.70 67.69
CA LYS A 596 -37.09 10.60 67.36
C LYS A 596 -37.32 10.18 65.90
N THR A 597 -36.58 10.77 64.96
CA THR A 597 -36.67 10.46 63.52
C THR A 597 -36.14 9.05 63.23
N LEU A 598 -35.05 8.65 63.88
CA LEU A 598 -34.44 7.34 63.67
C LEU A 598 -35.32 6.20 64.21
N ARG A 599 -36.17 6.46 65.21
CA ARG A 599 -37.16 5.51 65.73
C ARG A 599 -38.35 5.23 64.81
N ILE A 600 -38.52 5.98 63.72
CA ILE A 600 -39.59 5.67 62.75
C ILE A 600 -39.25 4.32 62.10
N PRO A 601 -40.18 3.35 62.01
CA PRO A 601 -39.87 2.08 61.36
C PRO A 601 -39.36 2.26 59.92
N PHE A 602 -38.43 1.42 59.50
CA PHE A 602 -37.90 1.37 58.13
C PHE A 602 -38.76 0.40 57.31
N ALA A 603 -39.33 0.89 56.21
CA ALA A 603 -40.16 0.09 55.31
C ALA A 603 -39.25 -0.72 54.39
N LEU A 604 -39.07 -2.00 54.71
CA LEU A 604 -38.25 -2.93 53.92
C LEU A 604 -39.18 -3.94 53.24
N ASP A 605 -39.35 -3.83 51.92
CA ASP A 605 -40.25 -4.64 51.07
C ASP A 605 -41.68 -4.84 51.61
N HIS A 606 -41.85 -5.77 52.55
CA HIS A 606 -43.13 -6.22 53.12
C HIS A 606 -43.17 -6.20 54.66
N LYS A 607 -42.16 -5.61 55.33
CA LYS A 607 -42.09 -5.55 56.79
C LYS A 607 -41.54 -4.20 57.27
N ASP A 608 -42.12 -3.70 58.34
CA ASP A 608 -41.60 -2.55 59.07
C ASP A 608 -40.58 -3.04 60.11
N VAL A 609 -39.33 -2.59 59.98
CA VAL A 609 -38.25 -2.92 60.91
C VAL A 609 -37.91 -1.71 61.76
N LEU A 610 -38.01 -1.87 63.08
CA LEU A 610 -37.59 -0.85 64.02
C LEU A 610 -36.08 -0.94 64.22
N VAL A 611 -35.36 0.09 63.79
CA VAL A 611 -33.93 0.27 64.02
C VAL A 611 -33.74 1.53 64.84
N THR A 612 -32.85 1.49 65.82
CA THR A 612 -32.53 2.65 66.66
C THR A 612 -31.04 2.93 66.62
N ALA A 613 -30.63 4.09 67.11
CA ALA A 613 -29.23 4.45 67.19
C ALA A 613 -28.89 4.97 68.59
N SER A 614 -27.65 4.71 68.98
CA SER A 614 -27.02 5.30 70.15
C SER A 614 -26.09 6.43 69.69
N ILE A 615 -26.14 7.59 70.34
CA ILE A 615 -25.42 8.80 69.91
C ILE A 615 -24.45 9.28 70.99
N GLY A 616 -23.19 9.47 70.66
CA GLY A 616 -22.20 10.14 71.51
C GLY A 616 -21.93 11.55 71.01
N ILE A 617 -21.88 12.55 71.89
CA ILE A 617 -21.75 13.96 71.51
C ILE A 617 -20.57 14.60 72.22
N VAL A 618 -19.67 15.21 71.45
CA VAL A 618 -18.60 16.08 71.96
C VAL A 618 -18.84 17.49 71.45
N ILE A 619 -18.72 18.48 72.34
CA ILE A 619 -18.71 19.90 71.98
C ILE A 619 -17.34 20.47 72.34
N ASP A 620 -16.71 21.11 71.37
CA ASP A 620 -15.36 21.62 71.47
C ASP A 620 -15.23 23.02 70.87
N ALA A 621 -14.38 23.85 71.45
CA ALA A 621 -14.09 25.22 70.99
C ALA A 621 -12.79 25.30 70.17
N GLY A 622 -12.28 24.17 69.69
CA GLY A 622 -11.00 24.03 69.01
C GLY A 622 -9.82 23.74 69.95
N GLU A 623 -10.07 23.18 71.14
CA GLU A 623 -9.04 22.93 72.15
C GLU A 623 -8.43 21.53 72.01
N GLN A 624 -9.20 20.57 71.50
CA GLN A 624 -8.80 19.16 71.38
C GLN A 624 -8.23 18.82 69.99
N ASP A 625 -7.35 17.82 69.95
CA ASP A 625 -6.93 17.20 68.70
C ASP A 625 -8.07 16.38 68.07
N ILE A 626 -8.02 16.20 66.74
CA ILE A 626 -9.06 15.52 65.96
C ILE A 626 -9.27 14.07 66.41
N ASP A 627 -8.17 13.35 66.63
CA ASP A 627 -8.25 11.95 67.04
C ASP A 627 -8.81 11.83 68.47
N GLU A 628 -8.57 12.84 69.32
CA GLU A 628 -9.15 12.95 70.65
C GLU A 628 -10.66 13.27 70.59
N LEU A 629 -11.11 14.18 69.72
CA LEU A 629 -12.52 14.50 69.50
C LEU A 629 -13.33 13.28 69.06
N LEU A 630 -12.83 12.55 68.07
CA LEU A 630 -13.48 11.34 67.56
C LEU A 630 -13.50 10.23 68.63
N SER A 631 -12.39 10.03 69.34
CA SER A 631 -12.29 9.06 70.45
C SER A 631 -13.25 9.36 71.58
N ASN A 632 -13.39 10.63 71.96
CA ASN A 632 -14.28 11.08 73.02
C ASN A 632 -15.76 10.95 72.62
N ALA A 633 -16.09 11.19 71.35
CA ALA A 633 -17.44 11.00 70.83
C ALA A 633 -17.82 9.51 70.78
N ASP A 634 -16.89 8.65 70.40
CA ASP A 634 -17.07 7.19 70.44
C ASP A 634 -17.28 6.68 71.88
N LYS A 635 -16.47 7.14 72.85
CA LYS A 635 -16.66 6.81 74.28
C LYS A 635 -18.04 7.22 74.80
N ALA A 636 -18.52 8.41 74.43
CA ALA A 636 -19.87 8.85 74.79
C ALA A 636 -20.94 7.94 74.16
N MET A 637 -20.77 7.54 72.90
CA MET A 637 -21.70 6.64 72.22
C MET A 637 -21.74 5.26 72.88
N TYR A 638 -20.59 4.71 73.29
CA TYR A 638 -20.54 3.47 74.07
C TYR A 638 -21.25 3.60 75.42
N ALA A 639 -21.13 4.75 76.10
CA ALA A 639 -21.89 5.01 77.32
C ALA A 639 -23.41 5.03 77.07
N ALA A 640 -23.85 5.61 75.93
CA ALA A 640 -25.25 5.58 75.51
C ALA A 640 -25.74 4.13 75.27
N LYS A 641 -24.93 3.29 74.63
CA LYS A 641 -25.24 1.86 74.45
C LYS A 641 -25.39 1.13 75.80
N ALA A 642 -24.49 1.41 76.75
CA ALA A 642 -24.52 0.79 78.09
C ALA A 642 -25.73 1.23 78.93
N ARG A 643 -26.26 2.44 78.71
CA ARG A 643 -27.43 2.99 79.42
C ARG A 643 -28.78 2.46 78.92
N GLY A 644 -28.78 1.51 77.99
CA GLY A 644 -29.99 0.87 77.46
C GLY A 644 -30.32 1.21 76.01
N LYS A 645 -29.37 1.80 75.26
CA LYS A 645 -29.49 2.15 73.83
C LYS A 645 -30.56 3.20 73.56
N GLN A 646 -30.71 3.63 72.30
CA GLN A 646 -31.75 4.59 71.87
C GLN A 646 -31.71 5.95 72.60
N CYS A 647 -30.53 6.35 73.05
CA CYS A 647 -30.31 7.59 73.78
C CYS A 647 -29.04 8.29 73.26
N TYR A 648 -28.78 9.49 73.77
CA TYR A 648 -27.54 10.21 73.52
C TYR A 648 -26.81 10.46 74.84
N GLU A 649 -25.49 10.56 74.78
CA GLU A 649 -24.63 10.93 75.91
C GLU A 649 -23.61 11.99 75.49
N PHE A 650 -23.17 12.81 76.45
CA PHE A 650 -22.18 13.85 76.23
C PHE A 650 -20.82 13.45 76.81
N TRP A 651 -19.73 13.90 76.20
CA TRP A 651 -18.39 13.85 76.78
C TRP A 651 -17.78 15.24 77.02
N PRO A 652 -17.20 15.50 78.21
CA PRO A 652 -17.32 14.71 79.44
C PRO A 652 -18.75 14.74 80.00
N ASN A 653 -19.13 13.70 80.75
CA ASN A 653 -20.50 13.48 81.23
C ASN A 653 -21.02 14.62 82.15
N GLU A 654 -20.12 15.44 82.69
CA GLU A 654 -20.41 16.62 83.52
C GLU A 654 -21.06 17.78 82.74
N LYS A 655 -21.01 17.78 81.40
CA LYS A 655 -21.67 18.80 80.56
C LYS A 655 -23.18 18.61 80.40
N GLN A 656 -23.80 17.58 81.00
CA GLN A 656 -25.26 17.47 81.10
C GLN A 656 -25.81 18.50 82.10
N PRO A 657 -26.70 19.43 81.71
CA PRO A 657 -27.38 20.25 82.70
C PRO A 657 -28.22 19.37 83.62
N ALA A 658 -28.07 19.55 84.93
CA ALA A 658 -28.75 18.79 85.97
C ALA A 658 -30.28 18.85 85.81
N MET A 659 -30.83 17.81 85.19
CA MET A 659 -32.28 17.62 85.08
C MET A 659 -32.73 16.78 86.28
N ASN A 660 -32.98 17.48 87.41
CA ASN A 660 -33.65 17.06 88.65
C ASN A 660 -33.58 15.59 89.07
N GLN A 661 -32.71 15.29 90.05
CA GLN A 661 -33.07 14.39 91.16
C GLN A 661 -32.50 14.96 92.48
N ASN A 662 -33.40 15.28 93.41
CA ASN A 662 -33.10 15.56 94.80
C ASN A 662 -32.23 14.44 95.38
N THR A 663 -30.99 14.74 95.81
CA THR A 663 -30.43 14.21 97.07
C THR A 663 -29.27 15.10 97.53
N VAL A 664 -29.34 15.44 98.80
CA VAL A 664 -28.50 16.34 99.57
C VAL A 664 -27.24 15.59 100.07
N HIS A 665 -26.03 16.09 99.78
CA HIS A 665 -24.98 16.44 100.78
C HIS A 665 -23.54 16.54 100.20
N ARG A 666 -22.88 17.65 100.60
CA ARG A 666 -21.45 17.87 100.95
C ARG A 666 -20.36 17.31 100.01
N GLY A 667 -19.33 18.05 99.58
CA GLY A 667 -18.85 19.39 99.92
C GLY A 667 -17.36 19.52 99.54
N LEU A 668 -16.99 20.72 99.07
CA LEU A 668 -15.70 21.43 99.20
C LEU A 668 -14.34 20.79 98.85
N LEU A 669 -13.61 21.56 97.99
CA LEU A 669 -12.15 21.74 97.89
C LEU A 669 -11.38 20.52 97.27
N TRP A 670 -10.42 20.67 96.36
CA TRP A 670 -9.24 21.53 96.43
C TRP A 670 -8.62 21.82 95.06
N SER A 671 -8.06 23.02 94.97
CA SER A 671 -7.07 23.46 93.99
C SER A 671 -5.64 23.03 94.39
N GLN A 672 -4.78 22.88 93.37
CA GLN A 672 -3.30 22.86 93.40
C GLN A 672 -2.57 21.61 93.93
N VAL A 673 -1.94 20.84 93.02
CA VAL A 673 -0.51 20.42 93.06
C VAL A 673 -0.04 20.05 91.62
N PRO A 674 1.11 20.56 91.10
CA PRO A 674 1.72 20.17 89.82
C PRO A 674 2.95 19.22 90.02
N PRO A 675 3.76 18.89 89.01
CA PRO A 675 3.74 17.64 88.24
C PRO A 675 4.95 16.70 88.49
N GLY A 676 4.82 15.43 88.09
CA GLY A 676 5.93 14.57 87.68
C GLY A 676 6.12 13.28 88.48
N LEU A 677 5.89 12.12 87.85
CA LEU A 677 6.91 11.29 87.22
C LEU A 677 6.23 10.05 86.58
N TYR A 678 6.57 9.80 85.30
CA TYR A 678 6.82 8.51 84.61
C TYR A 678 6.57 7.22 85.44
N ASP A 679 6.06 6.10 84.92
CA ASP A 679 6.27 5.50 83.60
C ASP A 679 5.45 4.19 83.47
N LEU A 680 5.38 3.64 82.25
CA LEU A 680 5.21 2.21 81.90
C LEU A 680 3.85 1.53 82.17
N TYR A 681 3.11 1.28 81.08
CA TYR A 681 2.70 -0.02 80.53
C TYR A 681 1.90 0.31 79.25
N ASN A 682 2.42 0.00 78.05
CA ASN A 682 2.08 -1.23 77.31
C ASN A 682 0.59 -1.59 77.37
#